data_AF-A0A7Y9FKL2-F1
#
_entry.id   AF-A0A7Y9FKL2-F1
#
_cell.length_a   1.000
_cell.length_b   1.000
_cell.length_c   1.000
_cell.angle_alpha   90.00
_cell.angle_beta   90.00
_cell.angle_gamma   90.00
#
_symmetry.space_group_name_H-M   'P 1'
#
loop_
_entity.id
_entity.type
_entity.pdbx_description
1 polymer ?
#
loop_
_entity_poly.entity_id
_entity_poly.type
_entity_poly.pdbx_seq_one_letter_code
_entity_poly.pdbx_strand_id
1 'polypeptide(L)'
;MILSALGLTLLLAMGGGALDLSRIYLIKTRMQQGCDAGVLAYRKSMQGTNVIPTTYPTALAYFNANFSPGRYGSFNTQFPQPSVDANVVVHGTASTSVPMAIMQIFGFKQVNLVSKCDAQLQLPNTDVMFVLDTTGSMTDPNPGDSASKITGLRNAVLNFYNTLEQAKIAGTQVRYGFVPYSNTVNVGLLLRREWLVDTWNYQSRQFDRQEKVQTGTQPATMTSYSAWSPSTPTTSTSYGDPENCIAPANTATSTNTSSSAWDPSATAVPRSRTNYRTYGGDTYSASVNSSGQCVITKNSYPSTQQQQTQTVSNNPNANQPIYTTYNYFWYRAVSYNVAAFKGSASTGLMAGATNVSMANVNAPSGSAMVGSDQKVSWTASNACIEERKTLRPYETGTAWDMDVDSIPDPSNPDTQWRPFLPALVFARQVTTTSYNSGAPTGWNVDAVNTTTGYTQLSSYTTSRAACPSAARKLQSKEAGLTASVVQSYLNALLTRGDTYHDIGFLWGLRLISKEGIFGSENTAAPDGSSIARNIIFMTDGDTESHIQDYDAYGLSALDRRRTNAGSLPTDSDQNTIVEDRLTKYCGIAKNQKGITVWVIAFGTTLTPLLKNCASQGRAFQANNTQQLNDTFAEIAAKIAQLRLTK
;
A
#
# COMPACT_ATOMS: atom_id res chain seq x y z
N MET A 1 37.87 -80.54 32.02
CA MET A 1 38.60 -79.57 31.18
C MET A 1 37.85 -79.16 29.91
N ILE A 2 37.24 -80.08 29.15
CA ILE A 2 36.53 -79.74 27.89
C ILE A 2 35.27 -78.88 28.12
N LEU A 3 34.44 -79.20 29.13
CA LEU A 3 33.23 -78.43 29.49
C LEU A 3 33.52 -76.99 29.95
N SER A 4 34.59 -76.79 30.72
CA SER A 4 35.05 -75.48 31.19
C SER A 4 35.63 -74.62 30.05
N ALA A 5 36.31 -75.22 29.08
CA ALA A 5 36.79 -74.52 27.88
C ALA A 5 35.63 -74.08 26.97
N LEU A 6 34.63 -74.95 26.77
CA LEU A 6 33.41 -74.63 26.00
C LEU A 6 32.59 -73.50 26.64
N GLY A 7 32.44 -73.52 27.98
CA GLY A 7 31.77 -72.45 28.71
C GLY A 7 32.48 -71.09 28.59
N LEU A 8 33.81 -71.07 28.66
CA LEU A 8 34.59 -69.84 28.49
C LEU A 8 34.50 -69.28 27.07
N THR A 9 34.53 -70.14 26.04
CA THR A 9 34.35 -69.70 24.65
C THR A 9 32.97 -69.13 24.39
N LEU A 10 31.93 -69.68 25.02
CA LEU A 10 30.56 -69.17 24.90
C LEU A 10 30.41 -67.79 25.56
N LEU A 11 30.98 -67.61 26.76
CA LEU A 11 30.99 -66.32 27.46
C LEU A 11 31.77 -65.25 26.70
N LEU A 12 32.91 -65.61 26.10
CA LEU A 12 33.70 -64.72 25.24
C LEU A 12 32.97 -64.35 23.95
N ALA A 13 32.23 -65.29 23.35
CA ALA A 13 31.40 -64.99 22.18
C ALA A 13 30.25 -64.03 22.53
N MET A 14 29.58 -64.23 23.66
CA MET A 14 28.49 -63.35 24.11
C MET A 14 28.99 -61.96 24.52
N GLY A 15 30.03 -61.88 25.35
CA GLY A 15 30.62 -60.60 25.76
C GLY A 15 31.29 -59.87 24.59
N GLY A 16 31.95 -60.61 23.71
CA GLY A 16 32.56 -60.09 22.48
C GLY A 16 31.53 -59.53 21.50
N GLY A 17 30.45 -60.28 21.28
CA GLY A 17 29.32 -59.83 20.47
C GLY A 17 28.68 -58.56 21.01
N ALA A 18 28.48 -58.46 22.33
CA ALA A 18 27.92 -57.27 22.96
C ALA A 18 28.79 -56.02 22.79
N LEU A 19 30.12 -56.16 22.93
CA LEU A 19 31.07 -55.06 22.74
C LEU A 19 31.15 -54.60 21.29
N ASP A 20 31.21 -55.54 20.34
CA ASP A 20 31.22 -55.20 18.93
C ASP A 20 29.90 -54.59 18.46
N LEU A 21 28.76 -55.08 18.96
CA LEU A 21 27.45 -54.48 18.69
C LEU A 21 27.38 -53.04 19.21
N SER A 22 27.90 -52.79 20.41
CA SER A 22 27.96 -51.44 21.01
C SER A 22 28.79 -50.48 20.15
N ARG A 23 29.94 -50.94 19.65
CA ARG A 23 30.79 -50.17 18.73
C ARG A 23 30.08 -49.90 17.40
N ILE A 24 29.45 -50.92 16.82
CA ILE A 24 28.68 -50.81 15.58
C ILE A 24 27.58 -49.76 15.73
N TYR A 25 26.84 -49.78 16.83
CA TYR A 25 25.75 -48.82 17.07
C TYR A 25 26.27 -47.39 17.19
N LEU A 26 27.33 -47.16 17.97
CA LEU A 26 27.96 -45.85 18.11
C LEU A 26 28.41 -45.29 16.75
N ILE A 27 29.09 -46.11 15.94
CA ILE A 27 29.59 -45.71 14.63
C ILE A 27 28.42 -45.42 13.69
N LYS A 28 27.39 -46.26 13.68
CA LYS A 28 26.18 -46.07 12.87
C LYS A 28 25.48 -44.75 13.21
N THR A 29 25.29 -44.43 14.49
CA THR A 29 24.66 -43.17 14.92
C THR A 29 25.49 -41.95 14.50
N ARG A 30 26.81 -42.01 14.64
CA ARG A 30 27.70 -40.91 14.21
C ARG A 30 27.75 -40.75 12.70
N MET A 31 27.75 -41.85 11.96
CA MET A 31 27.70 -41.82 10.49
C MET A 31 26.34 -41.29 10.00
N GLN A 32 25.24 -41.61 10.68
CA GLN A 32 23.94 -41.03 10.38
C GLN A 32 23.96 -39.51 10.57
N GLN A 33 24.48 -39.01 11.70
CA GLN A 33 24.65 -37.57 11.92
C GLN A 33 25.47 -36.89 10.81
N GLY A 34 26.53 -37.56 10.34
CA GLY A 34 27.31 -37.09 9.19
C GLY A 34 26.53 -37.06 7.89
N CYS A 35 25.80 -38.14 7.58
CA CYS A 35 24.94 -38.25 6.40
C CYS A 35 23.92 -37.10 6.36
N ASP A 36 23.19 -36.92 7.47
CA ASP A 36 22.17 -35.90 7.67
C ASP A 36 22.72 -34.48 7.46
N ALA A 37 23.87 -34.17 8.07
CA ALA A 37 24.54 -32.89 7.87
C ALA A 37 24.97 -32.68 6.40
N GLY A 38 25.42 -33.74 5.73
CA GLY A 38 25.81 -33.73 4.33
C GLY A 38 24.64 -33.41 3.40
N VAL A 39 23.51 -34.10 3.52
CA VAL A 39 22.33 -33.86 2.64
C VAL A 39 21.65 -32.52 2.92
N LEU A 40 21.63 -32.03 4.16
CA LEU A 40 21.15 -30.69 4.49
C LEU A 40 22.02 -29.61 3.84
N ALA A 41 23.34 -29.74 3.95
CA ALA A 41 24.28 -28.81 3.30
C ALA A 41 24.17 -28.88 1.77
N TYR A 42 23.99 -30.08 1.21
CA TYR A 42 23.75 -30.28 -0.21
C TYR A 42 22.51 -29.49 -0.66
N ARG A 43 21.34 -29.74 -0.05
CA ARG A 43 20.09 -29.05 -0.42
C ARG A 43 20.19 -27.53 -0.25
N LYS A 44 20.89 -27.06 0.79
CA LYS A 44 21.12 -25.63 1.07
C LYS A 44 21.97 -24.93 0.02
N SER A 45 22.94 -25.65 -0.55
CA SER A 45 23.91 -25.10 -1.51
C SER A 45 23.43 -25.10 -2.96
N MET A 46 22.30 -25.74 -3.25
CA MET A 46 21.62 -25.68 -4.56
C MET A 46 21.06 -24.28 -4.84
N GLN A 47 20.98 -23.89 -6.11
CA GLN A 47 20.31 -22.65 -6.55
C GLN A 47 18.95 -23.00 -7.15
N GLY A 48 17.87 -22.75 -6.40
CA GLY A 48 16.53 -23.21 -6.78
C GLY A 48 16.45 -24.73 -6.84
N THR A 49 16.28 -25.27 -8.05
CA THR A 49 16.32 -26.71 -8.38
C THR A 49 17.67 -27.17 -8.93
N ASN A 50 18.59 -26.24 -9.20
CA ASN A 50 19.86 -26.53 -9.88
C ASN A 50 20.97 -26.92 -8.90
N VAL A 51 21.67 -28.01 -9.22
CA VAL A 51 22.92 -28.39 -8.57
C VAL A 51 24.06 -27.60 -9.23
N ILE A 52 24.71 -26.73 -8.47
CA ILE A 52 25.86 -25.94 -8.92
C ILE A 52 27.20 -26.63 -8.57
N PRO A 53 28.33 -26.30 -9.22
CA PRO A 53 29.61 -26.98 -9.01
C PRO A 53 30.11 -27.02 -7.55
N THR A 54 29.71 -26.04 -6.73
CA THR A 54 30.07 -25.96 -5.30
C THR A 54 29.19 -26.79 -4.38
N THR A 55 28.08 -27.35 -4.87
CA THR A 55 27.06 -28.04 -4.06
C THR A 55 27.62 -29.28 -3.35
N TYR A 56 28.17 -30.22 -4.13
CA TYR A 56 28.72 -31.46 -3.60
C TYR A 56 29.98 -31.25 -2.73
N PRO A 57 30.97 -30.42 -3.13
CA PRO A 57 32.10 -30.11 -2.27
C PRO A 57 31.69 -29.56 -0.91
N THR A 58 30.65 -28.71 -0.85
CA THR A 58 30.10 -28.19 0.39
C THR A 58 29.50 -29.32 1.23
N ALA A 59 28.63 -30.15 0.65
CA ALA A 59 28.01 -31.29 1.34
C ALA A 59 29.03 -32.28 1.91
N LEU A 60 30.07 -32.62 1.14
CA LEU A 60 31.13 -33.52 1.56
C LEU A 60 31.95 -32.94 2.72
N ALA A 61 32.20 -31.63 2.72
CA ALA A 61 32.87 -30.96 3.84
C ALA A 61 32.04 -31.07 5.14
N TYR A 62 30.71 -30.89 5.07
CA TYR A 62 29.81 -31.06 6.21
C TYR A 62 29.73 -32.51 6.69
N PHE A 63 29.69 -33.49 5.78
CA PHE A 63 29.78 -34.90 6.13
C PHE A 63 31.08 -35.20 6.89
N ASN A 64 32.22 -34.80 6.31
CA ASN A 64 33.55 -35.09 6.88
C ASN A 64 33.82 -34.38 8.21
N ALA A 65 33.22 -33.20 8.43
CA ALA A 65 33.29 -32.50 9.71
C ALA A 65 32.58 -33.28 10.84
N ASN A 66 31.52 -34.03 10.50
CA ASN A 66 30.72 -34.79 11.45
C ASN A 66 31.19 -36.26 11.56
N PHE A 67 31.66 -36.86 10.47
CA PHE A 67 32.19 -38.23 10.41
C PHE A 67 33.40 -38.31 9.46
N SER A 68 34.59 -38.13 10.01
CA SER A 68 35.84 -38.18 9.24
C SER A 68 36.30 -39.62 8.94
N PRO A 69 36.93 -39.89 7.78
CA PRO A 69 37.51 -41.19 7.48
C PRO A 69 38.50 -41.66 8.57
N GLY A 70 38.48 -42.95 8.92
CA GLY A 70 39.38 -43.52 9.95
C GLY A 70 38.86 -43.42 11.38
N ARG A 71 37.79 -42.65 11.63
CA ARG A 71 37.24 -42.47 12.98
C ARG A 71 36.69 -43.79 13.53
N TYR A 72 36.93 -44.05 14.82
CA TYR A 72 36.52 -45.29 15.50
C TYR A 72 37.12 -46.59 14.90
N GLY A 73 38.18 -46.47 14.09
CA GLY A 73 38.81 -47.58 13.38
C GLY A 73 38.04 -48.03 12.15
N SER A 74 37.09 -47.23 11.64
CA SER A 74 36.38 -47.54 10.41
C SER A 74 37.21 -47.23 9.17
N PHE A 75 36.98 -47.93 8.08
CA PHE A 75 37.70 -47.76 6.81
C PHE A 75 36.72 -47.85 5.64
N ASN A 76 37.18 -47.51 4.43
CA ASN A 76 36.33 -47.44 3.23
C ASN A 76 35.07 -46.57 3.44
N THR A 77 35.22 -45.45 4.15
CA THR A 77 34.10 -44.53 4.37
C THR A 77 33.81 -43.79 3.07
N GLN A 78 32.56 -43.82 2.62
CA GLN A 78 32.13 -43.16 1.40
C GLN A 78 30.85 -42.36 1.64
N PHE A 79 30.80 -41.16 1.05
CA PHE A 79 29.60 -40.34 0.91
C PHE A 79 29.56 -39.84 -0.54
N PRO A 80 29.12 -40.69 -1.50
CA PRO A 80 29.01 -40.29 -2.90
C PRO A 80 28.04 -39.12 -3.08
N GLN A 81 28.12 -38.48 -4.26
CA GLN A 81 27.26 -37.35 -4.58
C GLN A 81 25.77 -37.71 -4.43
N PRO A 82 25.00 -37.00 -3.58
CA PRO A 82 23.57 -37.18 -3.45
C PRO A 82 22.82 -37.00 -4.78
N SER A 83 21.77 -37.78 -5.00
CA SER A 83 20.84 -37.59 -6.11
C SER A 83 19.71 -36.63 -5.73
N VAL A 84 19.08 -36.00 -6.72
CA VAL A 84 17.92 -35.11 -6.52
C VAL A 84 16.76 -35.65 -7.35
N ASP A 85 15.60 -35.85 -6.74
CA ASP A 85 14.40 -36.33 -7.42
C ASP A 85 13.56 -35.21 -8.05
N ALA A 86 12.44 -35.57 -8.68
CA ALA A 86 11.52 -34.61 -9.31
C ALA A 86 10.82 -33.68 -8.30
N ASN A 87 10.74 -34.07 -7.02
CA ASN A 87 10.19 -33.28 -5.93
C ASN A 87 11.28 -32.45 -5.22
N VAL A 88 12.48 -32.39 -5.78
CA VAL A 88 13.64 -31.66 -5.25
C VAL A 88 14.05 -32.17 -3.86
N VAL A 89 13.81 -33.45 -3.58
CA VAL A 89 14.33 -34.18 -2.42
C VAL A 89 15.73 -34.65 -2.75
N VAL A 90 16.66 -34.37 -1.85
CA VAL A 90 18.06 -34.80 -1.93
C VAL A 90 18.19 -36.13 -1.20
N HIS A 91 18.66 -37.15 -1.91
CA HIS A 91 18.87 -38.49 -1.38
C HIS A 91 20.37 -38.78 -1.24
N GLY A 92 20.82 -38.96 -0.01
CA GLY A 92 22.19 -39.32 0.34
C GLY A 92 22.29 -40.74 0.87
N THR A 93 23.45 -41.37 0.65
CA THR A 93 23.80 -42.66 1.26
C THR A 93 25.25 -42.62 1.71
N ALA A 94 25.49 -42.82 3.00
CA ALA A 94 26.82 -42.96 3.57
C ALA A 94 27.10 -44.42 3.90
N SER A 95 28.32 -44.89 3.64
CA SER A 95 28.75 -46.25 3.97
C SER A 95 30.13 -46.27 4.62
N THR A 96 30.38 -47.25 5.49
CA THR A 96 31.68 -47.48 6.12
C THR A 96 31.84 -48.94 6.55
N SER A 97 33.07 -49.44 6.61
CA SER A 97 33.38 -50.78 7.12
C SER A 97 33.97 -50.67 8.52
N VAL A 98 33.45 -51.48 9.46
CA VAL A 98 33.90 -51.53 10.85
C VAL A 98 34.54 -52.88 11.14
N PRO A 99 35.81 -52.93 11.57
CA PRO A 99 36.45 -54.18 11.98
C PRO A 99 35.93 -54.62 13.36
N MET A 100 35.66 -55.93 13.47
CA MET A 100 35.22 -56.54 14.72
C MET A 100 36.42 -56.68 15.68
N ALA A 101 36.27 -56.28 16.94
CA ALA A 101 37.32 -56.35 17.94
C ALA A 101 37.46 -57.77 18.50
N ILE A 102 36.37 -58.46 18.80
CA ILE A 102 36.39 -59.78 19.47
C ILE A 102 35.80 -60.85 18.56
N MET A 103 34.73 -60.54 17.81
CA MET A 103 34.09 -61.52 16.91
C MET A 103 34.96 -61.92 15.72
N GLN A 104 36.07 -61.21 15.47
CA GLN A 104 37.08 -61.60 14.48
C GLN A 104 37.70 -62.97 14.77
N ILE A 105 37.84 -63.35 16.04
CA ILE A 105 38.35 -64.68 16.48
C ILE A 105 37.38 -65.79 16.07
N PHE A 106 36.09 -65.45 15.95
CA PHE A 106 35.00 -66.33 15.54
C PHE A 106 34.69 -66.24 14.03
N GLY A 107 35.59 -65.65 13.23
CA GLY A 107 35.46 -65.58 11.77
C GLY A 107 34.70 -64.36 11.22
N PHE A 108 34.09 -63.54 12.07
CA PHE A 108 33.43 -62.30 11.66
C PHE A 108 34.44 -61.15 11.63
N LYS A 109 35.08 -60.93 10.49
CA LYS A 109 36.19 -59.96 10.39
C LYS A 109 35.72 -58.49 10.41
N GLN A 110 34.58 -58.20 9.80
CA GLN A 110 34.07 -56.83 9.66
C GLN A 110 32.56 -56.81 9.40
N VAL A 111 31.96 -55.65 9.62
CA VAL A 111 30.57 -55.35 9.25
C VAL A 111 30.53 -54.07 8.41
N ASN A 112 29.78 -54.09 7.31
CA ASN A 112 29.52 -52.91 6.50
C ASN A 112 28.27 -52.21 7.01
N LEU A 113 28.41 -50.93 7.35
CA LEU A 113 27.31 -50.07 7.78
C LEU A 113 26.89 -49.19 6.62
N VAL A 114 25.58 -48.99 6.50
CA VAL A 114 24.97 -48.06 5.55
C VAL A 114 23.96 -47.19 6.29
N SER A 115 24.03 -45.89 6.05
CA SER A 115 23.08 -44.88 6.48
C SER A 115 22.48 -44.21 5.25
N LYS A 116 21.16 -44.13 5.20
CA LYS A 116 20.43 -43.36 4.20
C LYS A 116 19.94 -42.09 4.87
N CYS A 117 20.01 -40.98 4.16
CA CYS A 117 19.59 -39.68 4.68
C CYS A 117 18.91 -38.90 3.55
N ASP A 118 17.73 -38.35 3.82
CA ASP A 118 16.98 -37.54 2.85
C ASP A 118 16.83 -36.12 3.38
N ALA A 119 16.97 -35.11 2.51
CA ALA A 119 16.72 -33.70 2.84
C ALA A 119 15.88 -33.01 1.78
N GLN A 120 14.89 -32.23 2.21
CA GLN A 120 14.07 -31.40 1.32
C GLN A 120 13.84 -30.01 1.92
N LEU A 121 13.43 -29.05 1.08
CA LEU A 121 12.82 -27.82 1.58
C LEU A 121 11.36 -28.11 1.90
N GLN A 122 10.96 -27.89 3.16
CA GLN A 122 9.58 -27.97 3.60
C GLN A 122 9.17 -26.61 4.17
N LEU A 123 8.06 -26.08 3.67
CA LEU A 123 7.43 -24.90 4.27
C LEU A 123 6.71 -25.33 5.55
N PRO A 124 7.05 -24.78 6.74
CA PRO A 124 6.17 -24.87 7.88
C PRO A 124 4.88 -24.09 7.59
N ASN A 125 3.89 -24.19 8.48
CA ASN A 125 2.75 -23.28 8.41
C ASN A 125 3.24 -21.84 8.43
N THR A 126 2.88 -21.05 7.42
CA THR A 126 3.52 -19.76 7.13
C THR A 126 2.49 -18.70 6.80
N ASP A 127 2.63 -17.53 7.43
CA ASP A 127 1.91 -16.31 7.08
C ASP A 127 2.89 -15.30 6.49
N VAL A 128 2.50 -14.70 5.36
CA VAL A 128 3.23 -13.61 4.73
C VAL A 128 2.32 -12.39 4.61
N MET A 129 2.67 -11.31 5.29
CA MET A 129 2.01 -10.01 5.17
C MET A 129 2.88 -9.09 4.34
N PHE A 130 2.38 -8.71 3.15
CA PHE A 130 3.04 -7.70 2.33
C PHE A 130 2.58 -6.31 2.77
N VAL A 131 3.52 -5.47 3.17
CA VAL A 131 3.30 -4.04 3.39
C VAL A 131 3.91 -3.32 2.20
N LEU A 132 3.02 -2.85 1.32
CA LEU A 132 3.36 -2.42 -0.03
C LEU A 132 3.25 -0.90 -0.14
N ASP A 133 4.37 -0.27 -0.47
CA ASP A 133 4.38 1.14 -0.84
C ASP A 133 3.58 1.34 -2.13
N THR A 134 2.57 2.19 -2.07
CA THR A 134 1.70 2.57 -3.19
C THR A 134 1.57 4.09 -3.30
N THR A 135 2.62 4.79 -2.90
CA THR A 135 2.73 6.25 -3.00
C THR A 135 2.83 6.72 -4.45
N GLY A 136 2.78 8.04 -4.68
CA GLY A 136 2.86 8.63 -6.00
C GLY A 136 4.14 8.26 -6.76
N SER A 137 5.28 8.21 -6.07
CA SER A 137 6.61 7.87 -6.61
C SER A 137 6.68 6.49 -7.27
N MET A 138 5.82 5.56 -6.85
CA MET A 138 5.72 4.22 -7.43
C MET A 138 5.18 4.21 -8.87
N THR A 139 4.66 5.34 -9.35
CA THR A 139 4.23 5.54 -10.75
C THR A 139 5.42 5.65 -11.70
N ASP A 140 6.57 6.12 -11.20
CA ASP A 140 7.75 6.37 -12.02
C ASP A 140 8.53 5.08 -12.29
N PRO A 141 9.24 4.97 -13.43
CA PRO A 141 10.20 3.89 -13.65
C PRO A 141 11.51 4.13 -12.89
N ASN A 142 12.21 3.04 -12.52
CA ASN A 142 13.58 3.15 -12.05
C ASN A 142 14.54 3.44 -13.22
N PRO A 143 15.70 4.08 -12.96
CA PRO A 143 16.75 4.19 -13.96
C PRO A 143 17.11 2.83 -14.58
N GLY A 144 16.89 2.68 -15.90
CA GLY A 144 17.16 1.45 -16.65
C GLY A 144 15.98 0.48 -16.77
N ASP A 145 14.86 0.71 -16.07
CA ASP A 145 13.63 -0.05 -16.27
C ASP A 145 12.77 0.59 -17.36
N SER A 146 12.07 -0.24 -18.16
CA SER A 146 11.09 0.22 -19.15
C SER A 146 9.66 0.35 -18.59
N ALA A 147 9.42 -0.19 -17.40
CA ALA A 147 8.13 -0.17 -16.72
C ALA A 147 8.21 0.59 -15.39
N SER A 148 7.06 1.06 -14.91
CA SER A 148 6.96 1.72 -13.61
C SER A 148 7.33 0.79 -12.46
N LYS A 149 7.80 1.36 -11.35
CA LYS A 149 8.12 0.64 -10.11
C LYS A 149 6.95 -0.22 -9.64
N ILE A 150 5.72 0.29 -9.66
CA ILE A 150 4.53 -0.48 -9.29
C ILE A 150 4.33 -1.72 -10.18
N THR A 151 4.68 -1.65 -11.47
CA THR A 151 4.61 -2.80 -12.37
C THR A 151 5.64 -3.86 -11.99
N GLY A 152 6.87 -3.45 -11.69
CA GLY A 152 7.92 -4.33 -11.19
C GLY A 152 7.51 -5.02 -9.87
N LEU A 153 6.94 -4.27 -8.93
CA LEU A 153 6.41 -4.78 -7.67
C LEU A 153 5.34 -5.85 -7.87
N ARG A 154 4.33 -5.58 -8.70
CA ARG A 154 3.23 -6.52 -8.99
C ARG A 154 3.75 -7.85 -9.48
N ASN A 155 4.70 -7.82 -10.42
CA ASN A 155 5.32 -9.03 -10.97
C ASN A 155 6.11 -9.79 -9.91
N ALA A 156 6.92 -9.09 -9.10
CA ALA A 156 7.75 -9.71 -8.09
C ALA A 156 6.93 -10.39 -6.98
N VAL A 157 5.84 -9.76 -6.52
CA VAL A 157 4.93 -10.34 -5.52
C VAL A 157 4.18 -11.56 -6.10
N LEU A 158 3.75 -11.51 -7.36
CA LEU A 158 3.11 -12.65 -8.02
C LEU A 158 4.09 -13.83 -8.18
N ASN A 159 5.34 -13.55 -8.56
CA ASN A 159 6.40 -14.56 -8.67
C ASN A 159 6.71 -15.19 -7.31
N PHE A 160 6.80 -14.38 -6.25
CA PHE A 160 6.94 -14.87 -4.88
C PHE A 160 5.79 -15.81 -4.50
N TYR A 161 4.55 -15.37 -4.72
CA TYR A 161 3.35 -16.15 -4.40
C TYR A 161 3.39 -17.51 -5.11
N ASN A 162 3.68 -17.52 -6.42
CA ASN A 162 3.76 -18.76 -7.21
C ASN A 162 4.88 -19.67 -6.69
N THR A 163 6.03 -19.11 -6.31
CA THR A 163 7.17 -19.87 -5.80
C THR A 163 6.85 -20.55 -4.48
N LEU A 164 6.23 -19.84 -3.53
CA LEU A 164 5.84 -20.44 -2.25
C LEU A 164 4.73 -21.48 -2.41
N GLU A 165 3.73 -21.23 -3.26
CA GLU A 165 2.67 -22.22 -3.51
C GLU A 165 3.19 -23.48 -4.20
N GLN A 166 4.25 -23.40 -5.02
CA GLN A 166 4.91 -24.57 -5.61
C GLN A 166 5.71 -25.38 -4.59
N ALA A 167 6.30 -24.71 -3.60
CA ALA A 167 7.06 -25.36 -2.52
C ALA A 167 6.18 -25.89 -1.37
N LYS A 168 4.86 -25.64 -1.43
CA LYS A 168 3.90 -26.03 -0.41
C LYS A 168 3.66 -27.55 -0.45
N ILE A 169 3.66 -28.18 0.72
CA ILE A 169 3.37 -29.61 0.88
C ILE A 169 1.92 -29.79 1.31
N ALA A 170 1.29 -30.88 0.90
CA ALA A 170 -0.06 -31.22 1.35
C ALA A 170 -0.17 -31.21 2.89
N GLY A 171 -1.20 -30.54 3.40
CA GLY A 171 -1.45 -30.41 4.84
C GLY A 171 -0.77 -29.20 5.50
N THR A 172 0.10 -28.45 4.81
CA THR A 172 0.65 -27.19 5.36
C THR A 172 -0.18 -25.99 4.90
N GLN A 173 -0.37 -25.05 5.82
CA GLN A 173 -1.05 -23.78 5.60
C GLN A 173 -0.04 -22.72 5.14
N VAL A 174 -0.34 -22.06 4.03
CA VAL A 174 0.33 -20.83 3.61
C VAL A 174 -0.73 -19.78 3.34
N ARG A 175 -0.60 -18.61 3.97
CA ARG A 175 -1.53 -17.47 3.81
C ARG A 175 -0.79 -16.21 3.44
N TYR A 176 -1.47 -15.37 2.67
CA TYR A 176 -0.94 -14.08 2.23
C TYR A 176 -1.94 -12.98 2.58
N GLY A 177 -1.42 -11.86 3.06
CA GLY A 177 -2.15 -10.63 3.32
C GLY A 177 -1.44 -9.45 2.66
N PHE A 178 -2.18 -8.36 2.43
CA PHE A 178 -1.68 -7.21 1.69
C PHE A 178 -2.11 -5.91 2.36
N VAL A 179 -1.18 -5.01 2.60
CA VAL A 179 -1.40 -3.66 3.15
C VAL A 179 -0.74 -2.64 2.23
N PRO A 180 -1.46 -2.17 1.20
CA PRO A 180 -1.06 -0.97 0.46
C PRO A 180 -1.10 0.24 1.40
N TYR A 181 -0.08 1.09 1.36
CA TYR A 181 -0.05 2.32 2.15
C TYR A 181 0.38 3.54 1.31
N SER A 182 -0.03 4.71 1.80
CA SER A 182 0.45 6.04 1.40
C SER A 182 0.23 7.00 2.58
N ASN A 183 -0.54 8.10 2.46
CA ASN A 183 -0.87 8.98 3.60
C ASN A 183 -1.64 8.25 4.73
N THR A 184 -2.28 7.13 4.40
CA THR A 184 -3.07 6.30 5.31
C THR A 184 -3.14 4.86 4.77
N VAL A 185 -4.07 4.05 5.29
CA VAL A 185 -4.38 2.69 4.85
C VAL A 185 -5.88 2.50 4.67
N ASN A 186 -6.28 1.69 3.68
CA ASN A 186 -7.68 1.38 3.41
C ASN A 186 -8.09 0.05 4.05
N VAL A 187 -8.34 0.11 5.36
CA VAL A 187 -8.66 -1.05 6.21
C VAL A 187 -10.07 -0.99 6.79
N GLY A 188 -10.81 0.09 6.55
CA GLY A 188 -12.04 0.40 7.28
C GLY A 188 -13.11 -0.68 7.16
N LEU A 189 -13.26 -1.31 5.99
CA LEU A 189 -14.22 -2.40 5.79
C LEU A 189 -13.78 -3.75 6.40
N LEU A 190 -12.54 -3.85 6.89
CA LEU A 190 -12.06 -5.00 7.65
C LEU A 190 -12.45 -4.92 9.14
N LEU A 191 -12.90 -3.74 9.60
CA LEU A 191 -13.18 -3.48 11.00
C LEU A 191 -14.63 -3.81 11.37
N ARG A 192 -14.86 -4.12 12.65
CA ARG A 192 -16.21 -4.25 13.19
C ARG A 192 -16.85 -2.89 13.41
N ARG A 193 -18.19 -2.83 13.33
CA ARG A 193 -18.94 -1.57 13.46
C ARG A 193 -18.75 -0.89 14.81
N GLU A 194 -18.62 -1.67 15.88
CA GLU A 194 -18.41 -1.21 17.24
C GLU A 194 -16.99 -0.66 17.49
N TRP A 195 -16.06 -0.84 16.54
CA TRP A 195 -14.69 -0.34 16.64
C TRP A 195 -14.50 1.08 16.11
N LEU A 196 -15.54 1.64 15.47
CA LEU A 196 -15.54 3.02 15.00
C LEU A 196 -16.46 3.89 15.86
N VAL A 197 -16.08 5.15 16.01
CA VAL A 197 -16.89 6.17 16.69
C VAL A 197 -18.21 6.43 15.96
N ASP A 198 -19.23 6.90 16.68
CA ASP A 198 -20.49 7.38 16.10
C ASP A 198 -20.45 8.88 15.75
N THR A 199 -19.53 9.63 16.35
CA THR A 199 -19.39 11.08 16.13
C THR A 199 -17.91 11.45 16.16
N TRP A 200 -17.50 12.35 15.25
CA TRP A 200 -16.12 12.85 15.21
C TRP A 200 -16.04 14.31 14.77
N ASN A 201 -14.98 14.98 15.21
CA ASN A 201 -14.67 16.35 14.82
C ASN A 201 -13.73 16.37 13.63
N TYR A 202 -14.10 17.09 12.57
CA TYR A 202 -13.24 17.35 11.42
C TYR A 202 -12.94 18.85 11.30
N GLN A 203 -11.77 19.20 10.79
CA GLN A 203 -11.41 20.59 10.46
C GLN A 203 -12.27 21.07 9.30
N SER A 204 -13.44 21.65 9.58
CA SER A 204 -14.49 21.85 8.59
C SER A 204 -14.99 23.30 8.53
N ARG A 205 -16.14 23.49 7.89
CA ARG A 205 -16.85 24.76 7.85
C ARG A 205 -18.32 24.61 8.21
N GLN A 206 -18.87 25.63 8.84
CA GLN A 206 -20.29 25.76 9.16
C GLN A 206 -20.82 27.07 8.57
N PHE A 207 -21.99 27.03 7.94
CA PHE A 207 -22.66 28.23 7.46
C PHE A 207 -23.04 29.15 8.63
N ASP A 208 -22.72 30.43 8.50
CA ASP A 208 -23.06 31.46 9.49
C ASP A 208 -24.29 32.25 9.03
N ARG A 209 -24.13 33.00 7.94
CA ARG A 209 -25.17 33.87 7.40
C ARG A 209 -24.95 34.19 5.92
N GLN A 210 -26.01 34.70 5.31
CA GLN A 210 -25.96 35.32 3.99
C GLN A 210 -26.27 36.81 4.13
N GLU A 211 -25.48 37.66 3.49
CA GLU A 211 -25.63 39.11 3.51
C GLU A 211 -25.74 39.64 2.09
N LYS A 212 -26.74 40.49 1.83
CA LYS A 212 -26.89 41.20 0.55
C LYS A 212 -26.44 42.64 0.74
N VAL A 213 -25.35 43.00 0.10
CA VAL A 213 -24.79 44.36 0.16
C VAL A 213 -25.08 45.05 -1.17
N GLN A 214 -25.60 46.26 -1.12
CA GLN A 214 -25.75 47.08 -2.32
C GLN A 214 -24.36 47.50 -2.79
N THR A 215 -23.95 47.05 -3.97
CA THR A 215 -22.62 47.31 -4.56
C THR A 215 -22.67 48.32 -5.70
N GLY A 216 -23.86 48.73 -6.11
CA GLY A 216 -24.03 49.77 -7.11
C GLY A 216 -25.48 50.03 -7.43
N THR A 217 -25.69 50.69 -8.56
CA THR A 217 -26.99 51.04 -9.09
C THR A 217 -27.01 50.66 -10.57
N GLN A 218 -28.14 50.15 -11.04
CA GLN A 218 -28.35 49.80 -12.43
C GLN A 218 -28.13 51.03 -13.33
N PRO A 219 -27.34 50.91 -14.41
CA PRO A 219 -27.08 52.03 -15.31
C PRO A 219 -28.37 52.49 -16.00
N ALA A 220 -28.43 53.76 -16.39
CA ALA A 220 -29.59 54.35 -17.05
C ALA A 220 -29.94 53.67 -18.40
N THR A 221 -28.94 53.09 -19.07
CA THR A 221 -29.10 52.42 -20.37
C THR A 221 -28.56 51.00 -20.34
N MET A 222 -29.12 50.15 -21.19
CA MET A 222 -28.61 48.81 -21.48
C MET A 222 -28.12 48.76 -22.93
N THR A 223 -27.05 48.02 -23.16
CA THR A 223 -26.52 47.78 -24.51
C THR A 223 -26.76 46.32 -24.90
N SER A 224 -27.38 46.10 -26.05
CA SER A 224 -27.55 44.78 -26.66
C SER A 224 -26.91 44.73 -28.03
N TYR A 225 -26.55 43.53 -28.48
CA TYR A 225 -25.95 43.29 -29.78
C TYR A 225 -26.72 42.17 -30.49
N SER A 226 -27.03 42.34 -31.78
CA SER A 226 -27.58 41.25 -32.61
C SER A 226 -26.56 40.13 -32.78
N ALA A 227 -26.86 39.02 -33.46
CA ALA A 227 -25.78 38.14 -33.92
C ALA A 227 -24.95 38.84 -35.01
N TRP A 228 -23.67 38.48 -35.14
CA TRP A 228 -22.86 38.85 -36.31
C TRP A 228 -23.37 38.09 -37.54
N SER A 229 -23.56 38.79 -38.66
CA SER A 229 -24.11 38.22 -39.91
C SER A 229 -23.35 38.75 -41.14
N PRO A 230 -23.12 37.93 -42.19
CA PRO A 230 -23.46 36.50 -42.28
C PRO A 230 -22.50 35.65 -41.46
N SER A 231 -23.01 34.63 -40.78
CA SER A 231 -22.20 33.63 -40.06
C SER A 231 -22.60 32.23 -40.53
N THR A 232 -21.94 31.76 -41.58
CA THR A 232 -22.19 30.44 -42.18
C THR A 232 -20.92 29.61 -42.12
N PRO A 233 -20.63 28.95 -40.98
CA PRO A 233 -19.53 28.00 -40.91
C PRO A 233 -19.85 26.70 -41.63
N THR A 234 -18.83 26.09 -42.22
CA THR A 234 -18.87 24.67 -42.57
C THR A 234 -18.34 23.87 -41.39
N THR A 235 -19.13 22.92 -40.90
CA THR A 235 -18.76 22.07 -39.75
C THR A 235 -18.29 20.71 -40.24
N SER A 236 -17.16 20.23 -39.72
CA SER A 236 -16.72 18.84 -39.87
C SER A 236 -16.28 18.25 -38.53
N THR A 237 -16.45 16.94 -38.39
CA THR A 237 -16.05 16.19 -37.19
C THR A 237 -15.09 15.06 -37.55
N SER A 238 -14.02 14.91 -36.77
CA SER A 238 -13.13 13.75 -36.80
C SER A 238 -13.13 13.02 -35.45
N TYR A 239 -12.84 11.72 -35.50
CA TYR A 239 -12.86 10.83 -34.35
C TYR A 239 -11.47 10.26 -34.09
N GLY A 240 -11.10 10.08 -32.83
CA GLY A 240 -9.80 9.54 -32.43
C GLY A 240 -9.76 9.03 -30.98
N ASP A 241 -8.57 8.67 -30.52
CA ASP A 241 -8.36 8.10 -29.19
C ASP A 241 -8.58 9.14 -28.06
N PRO A 242 -9.19 8.76 -26.93
CA PRO A 242 -9.49 9.67 -25.82
C PRO A 242 -8.25 10.28 -25.16
N GLU A 243 -7.12 9.59 -25.22
CA GLU A 243 -5.84 9.98 -24.59
C GLU A 243 -5.16 11.15 -25.33
N ASN A 244 -5.53 11.39 -26.60
CA ASN A 244 -5.00 12.47 -27.43
C ASN A 244 -6.09 13.51 -27.78
N CYS A 245 -7.07 13.71 -26.89
CA CYS A 245 -8.23 14.55 -27.16
C CYS A 245 -7.96 16.05 -27.02
N ILE A 246 -7.03 16.54 -27.83
CA ILE A 246 -6.58 17.93 -27.84
C ILE A 246 -6.94 18.54 -29.19
N ALA A 247 -7.73 19.61 -29.16
CA ALA A 247 -8.06 20.38 -30.35
C ALA A 247 -6.83 21.13 -30.87
N PRO A 248 -6.63 21.24 -32.20
CA PRO A 248 -5.67 22.19 -32.78
C PRO A 248 -5.95 23.63 -32.31
N ALA A 249 -4.92 24.48 -32.36
CA ALA A 249 -5.09 25.89 -32.07
C ALA A 249 -6.06 26.54 -33.06
N ASN A 250 -6.93 27.42 -32.55
CA ASN A 250 -7.82 28.22 -33.39
C ASN A 250 -7.01 29.16 -34.27
N THR A 251 -7.34 29.19 -35.56
CA THR A 251 -6.76 30.13 -36.54
C THR A 251 -7.75 31.24 -36.89
N ALA A 252 -8.96 31.19 -36.36
CA ALA A 252 -9.97 32.22 -36.54
C ALA A 252 -9.51 33.56 -35.96
N THR A 253 -9.54 34.59 -36.79
CA THR A 253 -9.21 35.96 -36.42
C THR A 253 -10.44 36.86 -36.55
N SER A 254 -10.51 37.87 -35.68
CA SER A 254 -11.58 38.87 -35.67
C SER A 254 -10.96 40.25 -35.60
N THR A 255 -11.12 41.04 -36.66
CA THR A 255 -10.63 42.42 -36.70
C THR A 255 -11.81 43.37 -36.84
N ASN A 256 -12.03 44.22 -35.84
CA ASN A 256 -13.04 45.28 -35.92
C ASN A 256 -12.61 46.30 -36.98
N THR A 257 -13.46 46.55 -37.97
CA THR A 257 -13.13 47.41 -39.12
C THR A 257 -13.68 48.82 -38.94
N SER A 258 -14.95 48.95 -38.57
CA SER A 258 -15.59 50.27 -38.39
C SER A 258 -16.93 50.16 -37.66
N SER A 259 -17.51 51.32 -37.32
CA SER A 259 -18.89 51.44 -36.86
C SER A 259 -19.59 52.55 -37.64
N SER A 260 -20.87 52.36 -37.97
CA SER A 260 -21.71 53.44 -38.50
C SER A 260 -21.94 54.52 -37.44
N ALA A 261 -22.43 55.68 -37.90
CA ALA A 261 -22.98 56.68 -37.00
C ALA A 261 -24.16 56.11 -36.18
N TRP A 262 -24.41 56.73 -35.03
CA TRP A 262 -25.59 56.42 -34.21
C TRP A 262 -26.85 57.02 -34.83
N ASP A 263 -27.89 56.20 -34.94
CA ASP A 263 -29.23 56.58 -35.37
C ASP A 263 -30.20 56.51 -34.17
N PRO A 264 -30.97 57.57 -33.84
CA PRO A 264 -31.06 58.86 -34.56
C PRO A 264 -29.93 59.85 -34.22
N SER A 265 -29.21 59.67 -33.11
CA SER A 265 -28.02 60.47 -32.79
C SER A 265 -27.14 59.81 -31.71
N ALA A 266 -25.95 60.36 -31.48
CA ALA A 266 -25.04 59.93 -30.42
C ALA A 266 -25.52 60.29 -29.00
N THR A 267 -26.64 61.00 -28.83
CA THR A 267 -27.20 61.35 -27.51
C THR A 267 -28.60 60.79 -27.30
N ALA A 268 -29.26 60.29 -28.36
CA ALA A 268 -30.61 59.72 -28.26
C ALA A 268 -30.64 58.36 -27.56
N VAL A 269 -31.76 58.07 -26.89
CA VAL A 269 -32.08 56.74 -26.34
C VAL A 269 -33.57 56.46 -26.59
N PRO A 270 -33.95 55.38 -27.31
CA PRO A 270 -33.06 54.37 -27.88
C PRO A 270 -32.24 54.90 -29.08
N ARG A 271 -31.08 54.27 -29.31
CA ARG A 271 -30.25 54.49 -30.49
C ARG A 271 -29.63 53.18 -30.96
N SER A 272 -29.30 53.08 -32.23
CA SER A 272 -28.58 51.93 -32.76
C SER A 272 -27.46 52.34 -33.72
N ARG A 273 -26.50 51.45 -33.91
CA ARG A 273 -25.47 51.56 -34.95
C ARG A 273 -25.07 50.17 -35.42
N THR A 274 -24.53 50.11 -36.62
CA THR A 274 -23.98 48.87 -37.19
C THR A 274 -22.48 48.85 -36.97
N ASN A 275 -21.99 47.83 -36.31
CA ASN A 275 -20.56 47.55 -36.20
C ASN A 275 -20.16 46.57 -37.30
N TYR A 276 -18.96 46.76 -37.84
CA TYR A 276 -18.39 45.93 -38.89
C TYR A 276 -17.11 45.28 -38.40
N ARG A 277 -16.93 44.01 -38.76
CA ARG A 277 -15.68 43.28 -38.55
C ARG A 277 -15.35 42.44 -39.78
N THR A 278 -14.08 42.13 -39.94
CA THR A 278 -13.64 41.01 -40.79
C THR A 278 -13.40 39.80 -39.89
N TYR A 279 -14.07 38.68 -40.19
CA TYR A 279 -13.95 37.44 -39.43
C TYR A 279 -13.73 36.25 -40.37
N GLY A 280 -12.78 35.38 -40.05
CA GLY A 280 -12.47 34.20 -40.85
C GLY A 280 -11.39 33.33 -40.24
N GLY A 281 -11.33 32.08 -40.70
CA GLY A 281 -10.40 31.06 -40.21
C GLY A 281 -11.14 29.91 -39.50
N ASP A 282 -10.38 29.06 -38.84
CA ASP A 282 -10.91 27.81 -38.26
C ASP A 282 -10.96 27.89 -36.74
N THR A 283 -12.05 27.38 -36.17
CA THR A 283 -12.15 27.09 -34.74
C THR A 283 -12.30 25.60 -34.52
N TYR A 284 -11.70 25.11 -33.45
CA TYR A 284 -11.67 23.71 -33.07
C TYR A 284 -12.19 23.55 -31.65
N SER A 285 -12.91 22.47 -31.41
CA SER A 285 -13.27 22.00 -30.07
C SER A 285 -13.04 20.49 -30.01
N ALA A 286 -12.62 20.00 -28.84
CA ALA A 286 -12.42 18.59 -28.59
C ALA A 286 -13.26 18.17 -27.38
N SER A 287 -13.90 17.01 -27.47
CA SER A 287 -14.65 16.41 -26.37
C SER A 287 -14.58 14.89 -26.45
N VAL A 288 -14.60 14.22 -25.30
CA VAL A 288 -14.75 12.76 -25.26
C VAL A 288 -16.23 12.45 -25.15
N ASN A 289 -16.77 11.69 -26.11
CA ASN A 289 -18.18 11.32 -26.12
C ASN A 289 -18.49 10.21 -25.10
N SER A 290 -19.77 9.88 -24.92
CA SER A 290 -20.23 8.84 -23.99
C SER A 290 -19.69 7.43 -24.30
N SER A 291 -19.12 7.21 -25.47
CA SER A 291 -18.51 5.94 -25.90
C SER A 291 -17.00 5.91 -25.69
N GLY A 292 -16.42 6.93 -25.04
CA GLY A 292 -14.97 7.01 -24.77
C GLY A 292 -14.13 7.36 -26.01
N GLN A 293 -14.72 7.92 -27.06
CA GLN A 293 -14.00 8.36 -28.26
C GLN A 293 -13.79 9.87 -28.22
N CYS A 294 -12.60 10.33 -28.59
CA CYS A 294 -12.39 11.75 -28.82
C CYS A 294 -13.09 12.20 -30.09
N VAL A 295 -13.82 13.31 -30.02
CA VAL A 295 -14.48 13.98 -31.12
C VAL A 295 -13.89 15.37 -31.24
N ILE A 296 -13.22 15.65 -32.36
CA ILE A 296 -12.73 16.98 -32.70
C ILE A 296 -13.70 17.60 -33.71
N THR A 297 -14.35 18.70 -33.33
CA THR A 297 -15.25 19.47 -34.19
C THR A 297 -14.52 20.70 -34.71
N LYS A 298 -14.42 20.81 -36.03
CA LYS A 298 -13.89 21.96 -36.75
C LYS A 298 -15.03 22.79 -37.34
N ASN A 299 -15.12 24.06 -36.96
CA ASN A 299 -15.95 25.04 -37.67
C ASN A 299 -15.05 25.93 -38.51
N SER A 300 -15.21 25.87 -39.83
CA SER A 300 -14.47 26.68 -40.79
C SER A 300 -15.30 27.86 -41.26
N TYR A 301 -14.80 29.07 -41.02
CA TYR A 301 -15.47 30.32 -41.39
C TYR A 301 -14.78 30.95 -42.59
N PRO A 302 -15.47 31.17 -43.73
CA PRO A 302 -14.91 31.96 -44.82
C PRO A 302 -14.63 33.38 -44.33
N SER A 303 -13.47 33.92 -44.71
CA SER A 303 -13.10 35.31 -44.37
C SER A 303 -14.08 36.27 -45.03
N THR A 304 -14.99 36.82 -44.23
CA THR A 304 -16.11 37.64 -44.70
C THR A 304 -16.23 38.89 -43.85
N GLN A 305 -16.74 39.96 -44.45
CA GLN A 305 -17.20 41.11 -43.68
C GLN A 305 -18.52 40.74 -43.02
N GLN A 306 -18.54 40.84 -41.70
CA GLN A 306 -19.72 40.63 -40.88
C GLN A 306 -20.17 41.95 -40.29
N GLN A 307 -21.46 42.08 -40.09
CA GLN A 307 -22.07 43.21 -39.41
C GLN A 307 -22.93 42.76 -38.23
N GLN A 308 -23.07 43.65 -37.25
CA GLN A 308 -23.90 43.44 -36.07
C GLN A 308 -24.51 44.77 -35.66
N THR A 309 -25.79 44.77 -35.32
CA THR A 309 -26.47 45.94 -34.79
C THR A 309 -26.24 46.02 -33.29
N GLN A 310 -25.59 47.08 -32.83
CA GLN A 310 -25.53 47.48 -31.43
C GLN A 310 -26.70 48.40 -31.15
N THR A 311 -27.53 48.07 -30.16
CA THR A 311 -28.65 48.90 -29.71
C THR A 311 -28.41 49.33 -28.27
N VAL A 312 -28.62 50.61 -27.99
CA VAL A 312 -28.63 51.18 -26.64
C VAL A 312 -30.05 51.65 -26.35
N SER A 313 -30.68 51.11 -25.32
CA SER A 313 -32.05 51.42 -24.93
C SER A 313 -32.13 51.82 -23.46
N ASN A 314 -33.27 52.39 -23.05
CA ASN A 314 -33.53 52.68 -21.64
C ASN A 314 -33.53 51.37 -20.85
N ASN A 315 -32.78 51.34 -19.74
CA ASN A 315 -32.83 50.22 -18.83
C ASN A 315 -34.16 50.32 -18.04
N PRO A 316 -35.09 49.35 -18.17
CA PRO A 316 -36.34 49.38 -17.42
C PRO A 316 -36.12 49.33 -15.90
N ASN A 317 -34.93 48.90 -15.46
CA ASN A 317 -34.52 48.85 -14.06
C ASN A 317 -33.54 49.99 -13.70
N ALA A 318 -33.45 51.07 -14.48
CA ALA A 318 -32.58 52.20 -14.18
C ALA A 318 -32.78 52.70 -12.73
N ASN A 319 -31.69 53.08 -12.07
CA ASN A 319 -31.68 53.54 -10.67
C ASN A 319 -32.08 52.50 -9.61
N GLN A 320 -32.40 51.26 -10.01
CA GLN A 320 -32.60 50.16 -9.05
C GLN A 320 -31.25 49.71 -8.47
N PRO A 321 -31.18 49.32 -7.19
CA PRO A 321 -29.94 48.86 -6.56
C PRO A 321 -29.44 47.53 -7.16
N ILE A 322 -28.11 47.44 -7.33
CA ILE A 322 -27.40 46.19 -7.61
C ILE A 322 -26.94 45.62 -6.27
N TYR A 323 -27.31 44.37 -5.98
CA TYR A 323 -26.88 43.66 -4.78
C TYR A 323 -25.87 42.57 -5.10
N THR A 324 -24.82 42.48 -4.29
CA THR A 324 -23.93 41.32 -4.24
C THR A 324 -24.27 40.50 -3.00
N THR A 325 -24.38 39.18 -3.17
CA THR A 325 -24.66 38.25 -2.09
C THR A 325 -23.36 37.65 -1.56
N TYR A 326 -23.09 37.86 -0.28
CA TYR A 326 -21.96 37.29 0.45
C TYR A 326 -22.45 36.17 1.36
N ASN A 327 -21.71 35.06 1.40
CA ASN A 327 -22.01 33.93 2.27
C ASN A 327 -20.86 33.75 3.25
N TYR A 328 -21.15 33.90 4.53
CA TYR A 328 -20.19 33.79 5.61
C TYR A 328 -20.17 32.37 6.16
N PHE A 329 -18.96 31.85 6.38
CA PHE A 329 -18.72 30.54 6.95
C PHE A 329 -17.74 30.64 8.12
N TRP A 330 -18.06 29.94 9.21
CA TRP A 330 -17.10 29.63 10.27
C TRP A 330 -16.28 28.41 9.88
N TYR A 331 -14.97 28.59 9.70
CA TYR A 331 -14.01 27.51 9.56
C TYR A 331 -13.43 27.15 10.93
N ARG A 332 -13.69 25.92 11.40
CA ARG A 332 -13.33 25.42 12.73
C ARG A 332 -13.46 23.90 12.80
N ALA A 333 -13.08 23.28 13.92
CA ALA A 333 -13.47 21.91 14.18
C ALA A 333 -15.01 21.81 14.28
N VAL A 334 -15.63 20.93 13.48
CA VAL A 334 -17.07 20.70 13.46
C VAL A 334 -17.35 19.22 13.73
N SER A 335 -18.28 18.98 14.65
CA SER A 335 -18.73 17.64 15.03
C SER A 335 -19.75 17.10 14.04
N TYR A 336 -19.52 15.90 13.53
CA TYR A 336 -20.42 15.20 12.61
C TYR A 336 -20.80 13.83 13.15
N ASN A 337 -22.07 13.45 13.00
CA ASN A 337 -22.50 12.06 13.21
C ASN A 337 -22.04 11.21 12.01
N VAL A 338 -21.14 10.27 12.27
CA VAL A 338 -20.54 9.38 11.26
C VAL A 338 -21.07 7.95 11.35
N ALA A 339 -22.04 7.67 12.23
CA ALA A 339 -22.61 6.34 12.41
C ALA A 339 -23.24 5.78 11.13
N ALA A 340 -23.70 6.65 10.23
CA ALA A 340 -24.27 6.25 8.93
C ALA A 340 -23.29 5.42 8.08
N PHE A 341 -21.98 5.62 8.21
CA PHE A 341 -20.97 4.85 7.48
C PHE A 341 -20.77 3.43 8.01
N LYS A 342 -21.26 3.11 9.21
CA LYS A 342 -21.18 1.75 9.77
C LYS A 342 -21.96 0.74 8.90
N GLY A 343 -23.07 1.18 8.31
CA GLY A 343 -23.96 0.35 7.51
C GLY A 343 -24.47 -0.89 8.26
N SER A 344 -24.94 -1.90 7.52
CA SER A 344 -25.72 -3.02 8.07
C SER A 344 -25.27 -4.40 7.55
N ALA A 345 -23.98 -4.62 7.32
CA ALA A 345 -23.49 -5.94 6.91
C ALA A 345 -23.79 -7.00 7.98
N SER A 346 -24.34 -8.15 7.57
CA SER A 346 -24.72 -9.25 8.46
C SER A 346 -23.55 -9.88 9.22
N THR A 347 -22.32 -9.72 8.68
CA THR A 347 -21.07 -10.18 9.31
C THR A 347 -20.69 -9.37 10.55
N GLY A 348 -21.36 -8.25 10.83
CA GLY A 348 -20.99 -7.31 11.90
C GLY A 348 -19.86 -6.36 11.50
N LEU A 349 -19.26 -6.53 10.33
CA LEU A 349 -18.25 -5.63 9.79
C LEU A 349 -18.86 -4.32 9.29
N MET A 350 -18.01 -3.31 9.15
CA MET A 350 -18.32 -2.07 8.46
C MET A 350 -18.77 -2.35 7.02
N ALA A 351 -19.87 -1.75 6.57
CA ALA A 351 -20.33 -1.85 5.18
C ALA A 351 -20.03 -0.61 4.34
N GLY A 352 -19.73 0.51 4.99
CA GLY A 352 -19.64 1.81 4.35
C GLY A 352 -21.01 2.37 3.95
N ALA A 353 -20.98 3.55 3.33
CA ALA A 353 -22.16 4.21 2.80
C ALA A 353 -21.80 5.17 1.65
N THR A 354 -22.76 5.42 0.77
CA THR A 354 -22.60 6.27 -0.41
C THR A 354 -23.56 7.46 -0.32
N ASN A 355 -23.11 8.66 -0.72
CA ASN A 355 -23.91 9.88 -0.79
C ASN A 355 -24.61 10.26 0.54
N VAL A 356 -23.96 9.97 1.67
CA VAL A 356 -24.43 10.38 3.00
C VAL A 356 -24.46 11.90 3.06
N SER A 357 -25.61 12.45 3.47
CA SER A 357 -25.78 13.89 3.66
C SER A 357 -25.20 14.30 5.01
N MET A 358 -24.08 15.01 4.99
CA MET A 358 -23.45 15.54 6.20
C MET A 358 -23.92 16.98 6.37
N ALA A 359 -24.80 17.18 7.35
CA ALA A 359 -25.52 18.43 7.54
C ALA A 359 -24.57 19.62 7.68
N ASN A 360 -24.80 20.67 6.88
CA ASN A 360 -24.17 21.97 7.12
C ASN A 360 -25.13 22.77 8.01
N VAL A 361 -24.84 22.75 9.31
CA VAL A 361 -25.71 23.34 10.34
C VAL A 361 -25.95 24.83 10.03
N ASN A 362 -27.23 25.24 10.04
CA ASN A 362 -27.74 26.61 9.77
C ASN A 362 -27.90 27.03 8.30
N ALA A 363 -27.72 26.14 7.32
CA ALA A 363 -27.94 26.49 5.93
C ALA A 363 -29.42 26.83 5.62
N PRO A 364 -29.71 27.90 4.85
CA PRO A 364 -31.09 28.23 4.46
C PRO A 364 -31.69 27.14 3.57
N SER A 365 -32.92 26.72 3.85
CA SER A 365 -33.67 25.84 2.95
C SER A 365 -33.86 26.50 1.58
N GLY A 366 -33.47 25.83 0.50
CA GLY A 366 -33.75 26.27 -0.88
C GLY A 366 -32.64 27.06 -1.59
N SER A 367 -31.49 27.33 -0.96
CA SER A 367 -30.33 27.89 -1.69
C SER A 367 -29.57 26.77 -2.41
N ALA A 368 -29.77 26.65 -3.72
CA ALA A 368 -29.29 25.52 -4.52
C ALA A 368 -27.76 25.31 -4.59
N MET A 369 -26.90 26.15 -3.99
CA MET A 369 -25.43 25.95 -4.07
C MET A 369 -24.58 26.39 -2.87
N VAL A 370 -25.03 27.28 -1.98
CA VAL A 370 -24.15 27.84 -0.94
C VAL A 370 -24.70 27.56 0.45
N GLY A 371 -24.25 26.46 1.04
CA GLY A 371 -24.71 25.98 2.34
C GLY A 371 -25.32 24.58 2.30
N SER A 372 -25.50 23.94 1.15
CA SER A 372 -26.01 22.56 1.10
C SER A 372 -25.11 21.59 1.89
N ASP A 373 -25.76 20.54 2.40
CA ASP A 373 -25.08 19.40 3.02
C ASP A 373 -23.94 18.88 2.16
N GLN A 374 -22.83 18.52 2.78
CA GLN A 374 -21.74 17.84 2.10
C GLN A 374 -22.14 16.40 1.82
N LYS A 375 -22.12 15.98 0.56
CA LYS A 375 -22.35 14.58 0.18
C LYS A 375 -21.05 13.81 0.30
N VAL A 376 -21.05 12.76 1.12
CA VAL A 376 -19.86 12.00 1.44
C VAL A 376 -20.10 10.52 1.15
N SER A 377 -19.13 9.89 0.48
CA SER A 377 -19.12 8.46 0.20
C SER A 377 -17.86 7.85 0.81
N TRP A 378 -18.05 6.79 1.60
CA TRP A 378 -16.98 6.02 2.22
C TRP A 378 -17.29 4.54 1.97
N THR A 379 -16.57 3.96 1.01
CA THR A 379 -16.85 2.67 0.36
C THR A 379 -15.56 1.87 0.23
N ALA A 380 -15.62 0.63 -0.29
CA ALA A 380 -14.43 -0.20 -0.44
C ALA A 380 -13.26 0.48 -1.20
N SER A 381 -13.54 1.40 -2.12
CA SER A 381 -12.50 2.11 -2.89
C SER A 381 -11.78 3.20 -2.09
N ASN A 382 -12.35 3.66 -0.98
CA ASN A 382 -11.86 4.79 -0.20
C ASN A 382 -12.14 4.68 1.32
N ALA A 383 -12.26 3.47 1.87
CA ALA A 383 -12.60 3.20 3.26
C ALA A 383 -11.39 3.34 4.20
N CYS A 384 -10.63 4.42 4.05
CA CYS A 384 -9.51 4.72 4.94
C CYS A 384 -10.00 5.18 6.31
N ILE A 385 -9.09 5.14 7.29
CA ILE A 385 -9.38 5.51 8.68
C ILE A 385 -8.45 6.62 9.15
N GLU A 386 -8.92 7.37 10.15
CA GLU A 386 -8.04 8.04 11.10
C GLU A 386 -7.80 7.11 12.30
N GLU A 387 -6.54 7.05 12.74
CA GLU A 387 -6.05 6.26 13.86
C GLU A 387 -6.70 6.62 15.18
N ARG A 388 -6.57 5.67 16.13
CA ARG A 388 -6.97 5.82 17.53
C ARG A 388 -6.28 7.01 18.20
N LYS A 389 -6.69 7.36 19.43
CA LYS A 389 -6.05 8.46 20.15
C LYS A 389 -4.56 8.22 20.26
N THR A 390 -3.81 9.26 19.98
CA THR A 390 -2.36 9.32 20.11
C THR A 390 -2.01 10.42 21.11
N LEU A 391 -0.73 10.53 21.45
CA LEU A 391 -0.22 11.56 22.35
C LEU A 391 0.71 12.50 21.60
N ARG A 392 0.54 13.79 21.84
CA ARG A 392 1.51 14.82 21.48
C ARG A 392 2.73 14.77 22.39
N PRO A 393 3.83 15.46 22.04
CA PRO A 393 4.93 15.66 22.98
C PRO A 393 4.42 16.22 24.31
N TYR A 394 4.87 15.62 25.42
CA TYR A 394 4.53 15.99 26.80
C TYR A 394 3.09 15.73 27.25
N GLU A 395 2.22 15.19 26.39
CA GLU A 395 0.89 14.74 26.83
C GLU A 395 1.00 13.44 27.65
N THR A 396 0.24 13.36 28.73
CA THR A 396 0.13 12.15 29.56
C THR A 396 -1.08 11.32 29.14
N GLY A 397 -0.99 9.99 29.30
CA GLY A 397 -2.10 9.08 29.04
C GLY A 397 -1.64 7.86 28.24
N THR A 398 -2.55 7.28 27.47
CA THR A 398 -2.27 6.13 26.61
C THR A 398 -2.30 6.55 25.15
N ALA A 399 -1.20 6.25 24.43
CA ALA A 399 -1.14 6.33 22.99
C ALA A 399 -1.78 5.06 22.38
N TRP A 400 -3.11 5.05 22.29
CA TRP A 400 -3.90 3.90 21.81
C TRP A 400 -3.63 3.54 20.34
N ASP A 401 -3.11 4.46 19.54
CA ASP A 401 -2.63 4.20 18.18
C ASP A 401 -1.38 3.33 18.15
N MET A 402 -0.49 3.50 19.13
CA MET A 402 0.76 2.73 19.26
C MET A 402 0.53 1.33 19.83
N ASP A 403 -0.64 1.09 20.42
CA ASP A 403 -1.06 -0.23 20.85
C ASP A 403 -1.54 -1.05 19.64
N VAL A 404 -0.86 -2.17 19.41
CA VAL A 404 -1.09 -3.05 18.27
C VAL A 404 -2.31 -3.93 18.49
N ASP A 405 -2.54 -4.41 19.72
CA ASP A 405 -3.42 -5.57 19.93
C ASP A 405 -4.73 -5.25 20.63
N SER A 406 -4.81 -4.18 21.42
CA SER A 406 -6.03 -3.94 22.18
C SER A 406 -7.27 -3.81 21.29
N ILE A 407 -8.34 -4.48 21.70
CA ILE A 407 -9.65 -4.40 21.05
C ILE A 407 -10.30 -3.09 21.52
N PRO A 408 -10.87 -2.27 20.61
CA PRO A 408 -11.56 -1.05 21.00
C PRO A 408 -12.71 -1.32 21.96
N ASP A 409 -12.80 -0.48 22.99
CA ASP A 409 -13.95 -0.43 23.89
C ASP A 409 -15.01 0.50 23.26
N PRO A 410 -16.22 0.00 22.93
CA PRO A 410 -17.28 0.81 22.33
C PRO A 410 -17.76 1.97 23.20
N SER A 411 -17.48 1.94 24.51
CA SER A 411 -17.80 3.00 25.45
C SER A 411 -16.69 4.07 25.55
N ASN A 412 -15.53 3.83 24.94
CA ASN A 412 -14.38 4.73 25.00
C ASN A 412 -13.91 5.15 23.58
N PRO A 413 -14.29 6.35 23.10
CA PRO A 413 -13.93 6.83 21.77
C PRO A 413 -12.42 7.04 21.56
N ASP A 414 -11.62 7.13 22.62
CA ASP A 414 -10.16 7.22 22.50
C ASP A 414 -9.56 5.93 21.91
N THR A 415 -10.20 4.78 22.16
CA THR A 415 -9.77 3.45 21.68
C THR A 415 -10.30 3.12 20.28
N GLN A 416 -11.26 3.91 19.77
CA GLN A 416 -11.93 3.66 18.50
C GLN A 416 -11.27 4.40 17.34
N TRP A 417 -11.43 3.86 16.13
CA TRP A 417 -11.03 4.52 14.88
C TRP A 417 -12.11 5.48 14.39
N ARG A 418 -11.74 6.36 13.45
CA ARG A 418 -12.68 7.25 12.77
C ARG A 418 -12.61 7.05 11.26
N PRO A 419 -13.69 7.28 10.51
CA PRO A 419 -13.61 7.25 9.06
C PRO A 419 -12.77 8.43 8.54
N PHE A 420 -11.93 8.18 7.54
CA PHE A 420 -11.17 9.21 6.84
C PHE A 420 -12.07 9.90 5.80
N LEU A 421 -12.43 11.17 6.05
CA LEU A 421 -13.47 11.88 5.29
C LEU A 421 -12.97 13.22 4.71
N PRO A 422 -12.16 13.22 3.63
CA PRO A 422 -11.55 14.44 3.07
C PRO A 422 -12.58 15.45 2.56
N ALA A 423 -13.79 15.01 2.22
CA ALA A 423 -14.91 15.87 1.84
C ALA A 423 -15.42 16.76 2.99
N LEU A 424 -15.06 16.47 4.25
CA LEU A 424 -15.41 17.30 5.39
C LEU A 424 -14.25 18.17 5.86
N VAL A 425 -13.06 18.03 5.28
CA VAL A 425 -11.85 18.68 5.77
C VAL A 425 -11.52 19.88 4.88
N PHE A 426 -11.22 21.01 5.51
CA PHE A 426 -10.83 22.28 4.90
C PHE A 426 -9.52 22.80 5.52
N ALA A 427 -8.59 23.21 4.66
CA ALA A 427 -7.35 23.85 5.07
C ALA A 427 -7.63 25.30 5.47
N ARG A 428 -7.94 25.51 6.76
CA ARG A 428 -8.34 26.80 7.30
C ARG A 428 -7.34 27.91 6.99
N GLN A 429 -7.85 29.00 6.42
CA GLN A 429 -7.09 30.19 6.00
C GLN A 429 -6.11 29.96 4.83
N VAL A 430 -6.17 28.79 4.20
CA VAL A 430 -5.38 28.46 3.01
C VAL A 430 -6.31 28.37 1.80
N THR A 431 -6.05 29.19 0.78
CA THR A 431 -6.79 29.17 -0.49
C THR A 431 -6.21 28.13 -1.44
N THR A 432 -6.97 27.72 -2.46
CA THR A 432 -6.50 26.75 -3.47
C THR A 432 -5.21 27.20 -4.15
N THR A 433 -5.08 28.51 -4.42
CA THR A 433 -3.87 29.09 -5.00
C THR A 433 -2.66 28.91 -4.09
N SER A 434 -2.80 29.15 -2.78
CA SER A 434 -1.71 28.93 -1.82
C SER A 434 -1.41 27.45 -1.65
N TYR A 435 -2.44 26.60 -1.64
CA TYR A 435 -2.28 25.16 -1.46
C TYR A 435 -1.48 24.51 -2.61
N ASN A 436 -1.67 24.97 -3.85
CA ASN A 436 -0.95 24.48 -5.03
C ASN A 436 0.51 24.97 -5.12
N SER A 437 0.95 25.87 -4.24
CA SER A 437 2.33 26.41 -4.28
C SER A 437 3.39 25.46 -3.70
N GLY A 438 3.00 24.30 -3.17
CA GLY A 438 3.91 23.33 -2.55
C GLY A 438 4.28 23.64 -1.10
N ALA A 439 4.27 24.93 -0.71
CA ALA A 439 4.48 25.39 0.66
C ALA A 439 3.35 26.38 1.07
N PRO A 440 2.15 25.88 1.41
CA PRO A 440 1.00 26.70 1.74
C PRO A 440 1.26 27.53 2.99
N THR A 441 0.89 28.81 2.94
CA THR A 441 1.08 29.78 4.03
C THR A 441 -0.28 30.30 4.52
N GLY A 442 -0.28 30.90 5.71
CA GLY A 442 -1.48 31.50 6.28
C GLY A 442 -2.34 30.58 7.16
N TRP A 443 -1.86 29.38 7.49
CA TRP A 443 -2.52 28.46 8.41
C TRP A 443 -2.94 29.13 9.72
N ASN A 444 -4.18 28.87 10.15
CA ASN A 444 -4.71 29.40 11.40
C ASN A 444 -5.46 28.30 12.17
N VAL A 445 -5.10 28.12 13.44
CA VAL A 445 -5.69 27.13 14.36
C VAL A 445 -6.89 27.66 15.12
N ASP A 446 -7.15 28.96 15.08
CA ASP A 446 -8.34 29.60 15.66
C ASP A 446 -9.48 29.65 14.64
N ALA A 447 -10.71 29.72 15.13
CA ALA A 447 -11.89 29.77 14.26
C ALA A 447 -11.89 31.05 13.41
N VAL A 448 -12.17 30.92 12.11
CA VAL A 448 -12.20 32.05 11.16
C VAL A 448 -13.60 32.20 10.57
N ASN A 449 -14.20 33.39 10.65
CA ASN A 449 -15.43 33.73 9.93
C ASN A 449 -15.11 34.57 8.71
N THR A 450 -15.45 34.09 7.52
CA THR A 450 -15.12 34.77 6.28
C THR A 450 -16.08 34.41 5.15
N THR A 451 -16.08 35.24 4.11
CA THR A 451 -16.71 34.95 2.82
C THR A 451 -15.75 34.24 1.84
N THR A 452 -14.46 34.17 2.17
CA THR A 452 -13.43 33.53 1.35
C THR A 452 -13.58 32.01 1.40
N GLY A 453 -13.56 31.36 0.23
CA GLY A 453 -13.49 29.91 0.14
C GLY A 453 -12.07 29.41 0.40
N TYR A 454 -11.90 28.54 1.41
CA TYR A 454 -10.66 27.83 1.65
C TYR A 454 -10.65 26.43 1.03
N THR A 455 -9.45 25.89 0.85
CA THR A 455 -9.21 24.61 0.18
C THR A 455 -9.91 23.47 0.88
N GLN A 456 -10.65 22.66 0.13
CA GLN A 456 -11.27 21.41 0.60
C GLN A 456 -10.38 20.22 0.21
N LEU A 457 -10.13 19.31 1.14
CA LEU A 457 -9.15 18.23 0.94
C LEU A 457 -9.65 17.15 -0.03
N SER A 458 -10.97 17.07 -0.28
CA SER A 458 -11.52 16.21 -1.34
C SER A 458 -11.07 16.58 -2.76
N SER A 459 -10.50 17.77 -2.96
CA SER A 459 -9.88 18.14 -4.24
C SER A 459 -8.49 17.51 -4.46
N TYR A 460 -7.93 16.83 -3.44
CA TYR A 460 -6.55 16.31 -3.44
C TYR A 460 -6.48 14.81 -3.07
N THR A 461 -7.52 14.03 -3.42
CA THR A 461 -7.61 12.59 -3.08
C THR A 461 -6.64 11.68 -3.84
N THR A 462 -5.84 12.23 -4.75
CA THR A 462 -4.75 11.53 -5.45
C THR A 462 -3.36 11.92 -4.93
N SER A 463 -3.27 12.91 -4.06
CA SER A 463 -2.03 13.38 -3.44
C SER A 463 -2.22 13.57 -1.94
N ARG A 464 -2.45 14.79 -1.48
CA ARG A 464 -2.42 15.22 -0.06
C ARG A 464 -3.51 14.62 0.84
N ALA A 465 -4.53 13.98 0.26
CA ALA A 465 -5.59 13.30 0.98
C ALA A 465 -5.87 11.92 0.36
N ALA A 466 -4.83 11.25 -0.12
CA ALA A 466 -4.96 9.96 -0.77
C ALA A 466 -5.32 8.85 0.22
N CYS A 467 -6.20 7.97 -0.23
CA CYS A 467 -6.54 6.73 0.46
C CYS A 467 -6.09 5.57 -0.43
N PRO A 468 -5.15 4.68 -0.06
CA PRO A 468 -4.62 3.67 -0.99
C PRO A 468 -5.65 2.56 -1.33
N SER A 469 -5.24 1.58 -2.13
CA SER A 469 -6.09 0.42 -2.44
C SER A 469 -6.40 -0.40 -1.17
N ALA A 470 -7.56 -1.06 -1.15
CA ALA A 470 -8.07 -1.78 0.02
C ALA A 470 -7.10 -2.88 0.49
N ALA A 471 -6.79 -2.90 1.79
CA ALA A 471 -6.01 -3.96 2.40
C ALA A 471 -6.78 -5.28 2.44
N ARG A 472 -6.04 -6.39 2.55
CA ARG A 472 -6.58 -7.74 2.64
C ARG A 472 -5.98 -8.49 3.82
N LYS A 473 -6.84 -9.13 4.61
CA LYS A 473 -6.46 -10.07 5.67
C LYS A 473 -5.73 -11.28 5.08
N LEU A 474 -5.05 -12.03 5.96
CA LEU A 474 -4.42 -13.30 5.62
C LEU A 474 -5.44 -14.30 5.06
N GLN A 475 -5.21 -14.76 3.85
CA GLN A 475 -6.04 -15.76 3.17
C GLN A 475 -5.17 -16.78 2.46
N SER A 476 -5.56 -18.06 2.48
CA SER A 476 -4.86 -19.10 1.73
C SER A 476 -5.43 -19.24 0.32
N LYS A 477 -4.66 -19.91 -0.55
CA LYS A 477 -5.13 -20.34 -1.88
C LYS A 477 -6.41 -21.16 -1.79
N GLU A 478 -6.49 -22.09 -0.85
CA GLU A 478 -7.67 -22.98 -0.64
C GLU A 478 -8.91 -22.20 -0.22
N ALA A 479 -8.73 -21.07 0.47
CA ALA A 479 -9.80 -20.16 0.83
C ALA A 479 -10.19 -19.20 -0.31
N GLY A 480 -9.65 -19.37 -1.53
CA GLY A 480 -10.02 -18.60 -2.72
C GLY A 480 -9.01 -17.52 -3.14
N LEU A 481 -7.88 -17.38 -2.45
CA LEU A 481 -6.80 -16.46 -2.87
C LEU A 481 -5.93 -17.09 -3.96
N THR A 482 -6.51 -17.39 -5.12
CA THR A 482 -5.76 -18.00 -6.25
C THR A 482 -4.76 -17.03 -6.88
N ALA A 483 -3.83 -17.53 -7.69
CA ALA A 483 -2.87 -16.68 -8.44
C ALA A 483 -3.57 -15.62 -9.30
N SER A 484 -4.70 -15.96 -9.94
CA SER A 484 -5.48 -15.01 -10.73
C SER A 484 -6.12 -13.93 -9.86
N VAL A 485 -6.63 -14.28 -8.68
CA VAL A 485 -7.20 -13.31 -7.73
C VAL A 485 -6.11 -12.39 -7.18
N VAL A 486 -4.92 -12.92 -6.87
CA VAL A 486 -3.76 -12.11 -6.47
C VAL A 486 -3.35 -11.17 -7.60
N GLN A 487 -3.23 -11.66 -8.83
CA GLN A 487 -2.87 -10.84 -9.98
C GLN A 487 -3.88 -9.72 -10.25
N SER A 488 -5.19 -10.02 -10.23
CA SER A 488 -6.23 -9.00 -10.40
C SER A 488 -6.17 -7.93 -9.30
N TYR A 489 -5.94 -8.35 -8.05
CA TYR A 489 -5.78 -7.42 -6.94
C TYR A 489 -4.54 -6.53 -7.10
N LEU A 490 -3.39 -7.13 -7.43
CA LEU A 490 -2.13 -6.42 -7.64
C LEU A 490 -2.25 -5.41 -8.80
N ASN A 491 -2.91 -5.79 -9.89
CA ASN A 491 -3.15 -4.90 -11.04
C ASN A 491 -4.07 -3.72 -10.70
N ALA A 492 -4.94 -3.86 -9.69
CA ALA A 492 -5.85 -2.81 -9.22
C ALA A 492 -5.22 -1.89 -8.14
N LEU A 493 -3.95 -2.08 -7.78
CA LEU A 493 -3.25 -1.18 -6.87
C LEU A 493 -3.09 0.21 -7.49
N LEU A 494 -3.49 1.24 -6.74
CA LEU A 494 -3.42 2.64 -7.17
C LEU A 494 -2.22 3.31 -6.52
N THR A 495 -1.38 3.97 -7.32
CA THR A 495 -0.22 4.76 -6.87
C THR A 495 -0.65 6.20 -6.63
N ARG A 496 -0.64 6.65 -5.37
CA ARG A 496 -1.15 7.97 -4.98
C ARG A 496 -0.71 8.38 -3.58
N GLY A 497 -0.58 9.69 -3.39
CA GLY A 497 -0.24 10.25 -2.08
C GLY A 497 1.22 10.15 -1.71
N ASP A 498 1.49 10.45 -0.45
CA ASP A 498 2.82 10.65 0.12
C ASP A 498 3.21 9.50 1.06
N THR A 499 4.47 9.44 1.48
CA THR A 499 5.11 8.23 2.00
C THR A 499 5.13 8.18 3.53
N TYR A 500 4.07 7.61 4.12
CA TYR A 500 3.98 7.37 5.57
C TYR A 500 4.23 5.90 5.91
N HIS A 501 5.51 5.55 6.13
CA HIS A 501 5.95 4.19 6.43
C HIS A 501 5.30 3.59 7.68
N ASP A 502 5.08 4.42 8.71
CA ASP A 502 4.63 3.98 10.03
C ASP A 502 3.22 3.39 9.98
N ILE A 503 2.28 4.02 9.29
CA ILE A 503 0.89 3.57 9.23
C ILE A 503 0.74 2.26 8.44
N GLY A 504 1.48 2.11 7.34
CA GLY A 504 1.52 0.87 6.57
C GLY A 504 2.05 -0.28 7.41
N PHE A 505 3.17 -0.07 8.09
CA PHE A 505 3.78 -1.09 8.94
C PHE A 505 2.92 -1.44 10.15
N LEU A 506 2.30 -0.45 10.80
CA LEU A 506 1.38 -0.66 11.93
C LEU A 506 0.23 -1.60 11.54
N TRP A 507 -0.42 -1.35 10.40
CA TRP A 507 -1.53 -2.20 9.98
C TRP A 507 -1.10 -3.57 9.45
N GLY A 508 0.07 -3.66 8.82
CA GLY A 508 0.70 -4.96 8.54
C GLY A 508 0.89 -5.78 9.82
N LEU A 509 1.36 -5.12 10.88
CA LEU A 509 1.56 -5.74 12.18
C LEU A 509 0.24 -6.15 12.84
N ARG A 510 -0.79 -5.30 12.82
CA ARG A 510 -2.14 -5.62 13.35
C ARG A 510 -2.78 -6.80 12.62
N LEU A 511 -2.68 -6.84 11.29
CA LEU A 511 -3.31 -7.86 10.45
C LEU A 511 -2.65 -9.24 10.57
N ILE A 512 -1.34 -9.30 10.87
CA ILE A 512 -0.61 -10.56 11.05
C ILE A 512 -0.54 -11.00 12.53
N SER A 513 -0.82 -10.11 13.48
CA SER A 513 -0.72 -10.40 14.91
C SER A 513 -1.63 -11.56 15.31
N LYS A 514 -1.09 -12.48 16.11
CA LYS A 514 -1.85 -13.56 16.77
C LYS A 514 -2.60 -13.07 18.01
N GLU A 515 -2.18 -11.92 18.53
CA GLU A 515 -2.78 -11.22 19.65
C GLU A 515 -3.59 -10.06 19.07
N GLY A 516 -4.79 -9.80 19.60
CA GLY A 516 -5.56 -8.61 19.26
C GLY A 516 -6.69 -8.80 18.25
N ILE A 517 -7.00 -7.74 17.50
CA ILE A 517 -8.27 -7.58 16.79
C ILE A 517 -8.54 -8.66 15.71
N PHE A 518 -7.50 -9.29 15.17
CA PHE A 518 -7.61 -10.43 14.25
C PHE A 518 -7.06 -11.74 14.84
N GLY A 519 -6.80 -11.78 16.15
CA GLY A 519 -6.19 -12.91 16.84
C GLY A 519 -6.96 -14.21 16.67
N SER A 520 -8.31 -14.17 16.67
CA SER A 520 -9.16 -15.35 16.43
C SER A 520 -8.93 -16.01 15.06
N GLU A 521 -8.45 -15.25 14.08
CA GLU A 521 -8.13 -15.74 12.73
C GLU A 521 -6.66 -16.15 12.62
N ASN A 522 -5.81 -15.74 13.57
CA ASN A 522 -4.36 -15.81 13.47
C ASN A 522 -3.68 -16.67 14.54
N THR A 523 -4.40 -17.24 15.51
CA THR A 523 -3.77 -17.86 16.69
C THR A 523 -2.95 -19.11 16.34
N ALA A 524 -3.53 -20.07 15.62
CA ALA A 524 -2.89 -21.34 15.29
C ALA A 524 -3.30 -21.81 13.88
N ALA A 525 -2.46 -22.66 13.29
CA ALA A 525 -2.82 -23.35 12.06
C ALA A 525 -3.97 -24.35 12.31
N PRO A 526 -4.69 -24.82 11.27
CA PRO A 526 -5.78 -25.78 11.42
C PRO A 526 -5.40 -27.07 12.16
N ASP A 527 -4.13 -27.46 12.10
CA ASP A 527 -3.54 -28.62 12.79
C ASP A 527 -3.09 -28.33 14.23
N GLY A 528 -3.32 -27.11 14.73
CA GLY A 528 -2.92 -26.65 16.06
C GLY A 528 -1.44 -26.26 16.20
N SER A 529 -0.65 -26.38 15.13
CA SER A 529 0.78 -26.08 15.19
C SER A 529 1.10 -24.59 15.02
N SER A 530 2.34 -24.22 15.35
CA SER A 530 2.83 -22.84 15.28
C SER A 530 2.99 -22.36 13.84
N ILE A 531 2.61 -21.11 13.58
CA ILE A 531 2.78 -20.45 12.29
C ILE A 531 4.02 -19.55 12.31
N ALA A 532 4.90 -19.72 11.31
CA ALA A 532 6.00 -18.81 11.02
C ALA A 532 5.45 -17.54 10.37
N ARG A 533 5.62 -16.38 11.01
CA ARG A 533 5.06 -15.10 10.56
C ARG A 533 6.12 -14.20 9.94
N ASN A 534 5.83 -13.69 8.76
CA ASN A 534 6.74 -12.86 7.98
C ASN A 534 6.02 -11.58 7.54
N ILE A 535 6.61 -10.41 7.83
CA ILE A 535 6.23 -9.15 7.20
C ILE A 535 7.26 -8.86 6.13
N ILE A 536 6.82 -8.67 4.88
CA ILE A 536 7.67 -8.16 3.81
C ILE A 536 7.28 -6.69 3.60
N PHE A 537 8.13 -5.80 4.10
CA PHE A 537 8.00 -4.35 3.98
C PHE A 537 8.84 -3.87 2.80
N MET A 538 8.19 -3.21 1.85
CA MET A 538 8.87 -2.59 0.71
C MET A 538 8.54 -1.10 0.66
N THR A 539 9.55 -0.31 0.29
CA THR A 539 9.41 1.11 -0.06
C THR A 539 10.36 1.47 -1.20
N ASP A 540 9.99 2.50 -1.97
CA ASP A 540 10.82 3.05 -3.02
C ASP A 540 11.56 4.35 -2.68
N GLY A 541 11.51 4.78 -1.42
CA GLY A 541 12.08 6.06 -1.05
C GLY A 541 12.23 6.33 0.43
N ASP A 542 12.58 7.58 0.70
CA ASP A 542 12.59 8.16 2.03
C ASP A 542 11.16 8.53 2.46
N THR A 543 11.00 8.74 3.77
CA THR A 543 9.76 9.27 4.31
C THR A 543 9.48 10.65 3.71
N GLU A 544 8.31 10.83 3.12
CA GLU A 544 7.85 12.09 2.55
C GLU A 544 6.49 12.40 3.14
N SER A 545 6.46 13.28 4.14
CA SER A 545 5.24 13.73 4.79
C SER A 545 5.16 15.25 4.76
N HIS A 546 3.94 15.79 4.62
CA HIS A 546 3.73 17.23 4.63
C HIS A 546 2.72 17.66 5.67
N ILE A 547 2.89 18.86 6.21
CA ILE A 547 1.94 19.43 7.16
C ILE A 547 0.56 19.67 6.56
N GLN A 548 0.47 19.83 5.24
CA GLN A 548 -0.79 20.03 4.53
C GLN A 548 -1.53 18.73 4.21
N ASP A 549 -0.94 17.59 4.52
CA ASP A 549 -1.56 16.29 4.29
C ASP A 549 -2.68 16.07 5.28
N TYR A 550 -3.80 15.57 4.76
CA TYR A 550 -4.79 14.90 5.57
C TYR A 550 -4.38 13.42 5.62
N ASP A 551 -3.73 13.04 6.71
CA ASP A 551 -3.13 11.72 6.93
C ASP A 551 -3.95 10.89 7.93
N ALA A 552 -3.47 9.70 8.30
CA ALA A 552 -4.13 8.84 9.29
C ALA A 552 -4.33 9.48 10.69
N TYR A 553 -3.76 10.63 10.96
CA TYR A 553 -3.86 11.37 12.23
C TYR A 553 -4.46 12.76 12.05
N GLY A 554 -5.20 12.98 10.95
CA GLY A 554 -5.88 14.25 10.68
C GLY A 554 -5.08 15.17 9.76
N LEU A 555 -5.50 16.43 9.66
CA LEU A 555 -4.82 17.45 8.89
C LEU A 555 -3.70 18.03 9.75
N SER A 556 -2.48 17.60 9.46
CA SER A 556 -1.31 17.77 10.32
C SER A 556 -1.04 19.22 10.76
N ALA A 557 -1.26 20.20 9.90
CA ALA A 557 -1.11 21.63 10.19
C ALA A 557 -2.11 22.16 11.24
N LEU A 558 -3.31 21.59 11.32
CA LEU A 558 -4.41 22.07 12.16
C LEU A 558 -4.70 21.16 13.35
N ASP A 559 -4.83 19.85 13.12
CA ASP A 559 -5.18 18.88 14.17
C ASP A 559 -4.02 18.65 15.14
N ARG A 560 -2.78 18.70 14.62
CA ARG A 560 -1.53 18.56 15.37
C ARG A 560 -1.56 17.39 16.33
N ARG A 561 -2.18 16.26 15.96
CA ARG A 561 -2.40 15.13 16.89
C ARG A 561 -1.09 14.50 17.38
N ARG A 562 -0.01 14.62 16.62
CA ARG A 562 1.32 14.04 16.92
C ARG A 562 2.39 15.09 17.21
N THR A 563 2.09 16.37 17.03
CA THR A 563 3.04 17.48 17.09
C THR A 563 2.67 18.47 18.20
N ASN A 564 3.55 19.42 18.50
CA ASN A 564 3.30 20.43 19.53
C ASN A 564 2.07 21.29 19.15
N ALA A 565 1.13 21.47 20.07
CA ALA A 565 -0.06 22.29 19.85
C ALA A 565 0.26 23.80 19.73
N GLY A 566 1.36 24.27 20.33
CA GLY A 566 1.72 25.69 20.42
C GLY A 566 2.38 26.29 19.17
N SER A 567 2.79 25.48 18.19
CA SER A 567 3.47 25.95 16.98
C SER A 567 3.02 25.17 15.75
N LEU A 568 3.09 25.80 14.57
CA LEU A 568 2.90 25.08 13.31
C LEU A 568 4.06 24.08 13.15
N PRO A 569 3.79 22.79 12.89
CA PRO A 569 4.86 21.83 12.62
C PRO A 569 5.55 22.14 11.29
N THR A 570 6.69 21.49 11.06
CA THR A 570 7.36 21.41 9.76
C THR A 570 7.22 20.01 9.16
N ASP A 571 7.44 19.88 7.86
CA ASP A 571 7.50 18.57 7.17
C ASP A 571 8.59 17.67 7.79
N SER A 572 9.71 18.27 8.20
CA SER A 572 10.79 17.56 8.91
C SER A 572 10.37 17.00 10.27
N ASP A 573 9.53 17.73 11.02
CA ASP A 573 9.00 17.23 12.29
C ASP A 573 8.11 16.00 12.06
N GLN A 574 7.29 16.03 11.01
CA GLN A 574 6.41 14.92 10.63
C GLN A 574 7.21 13.70 10.16
N ASN A 575 8.22 13.89 9.31
CA ASN A 575 9.12 12.83 8.87
C ASN A 575 9.77 12.15 10.09
N THR A 576 10.30 12.94 11.02
CA THR A 576 10.93 12.42 12.24
C THR A 576 9.97 11.56 13.07
N ILE A 577 8.71 11.98 13.21
CA ILE A 577 7.68 11.24 13.95
C ILE A 577 7.37 9.91 13.25
N VAL A 578 7.20 9.92 11.93
CA VAL A 578 6.92 8.71 11.14
C VAL A 578 8.08 7.72 11.27
N GLU A 579 9.34 8.17 11.19
CA GLU A 579 10.52 7.30 11.29
C GLU A 579 10.73 6.71 12.69
N ASP A 580 10.51 7.51 13.75
CA ASP A 580 10.55 7.05 15.13
C ASP A 580 9.48 5.97 15.40
N ARG A 581 8.26 6.19 14.89
CA ARG A 581 7.16 5.21 15.01
C ARG A 581 7.45 3.93 14.24
N LEU A 582 7.93 4.03 13.00
CA LEU A 582 8.37 2.86 12.24
C LEU A 582 9.38 2.04 13.03
N THR A 583 10.41 2.69 13.58
CA THR A 583 11.44 2.03 14.41
C THR A 583 10.82 1.27 15.58
N LYS A 584 9.86 1.88 16.29
CA LYS A 584 9.14 1.25 17.40
C LYS A 584 8.32 0.04 16.95
N TYR A 585 7.56 0.16 15.86
CA TYR A 585 6.75 -0.95 15.35
C TYR A 585 7.60 -2.12 14.86
N CYS A 586 8.74 -1.85 14.19
CA CYS A 586 9.68 -2.90 13.81
C CYS A 586 10.28 -3.60 15.05
N GLY A 587 10.54 -2.85 16.12
CA GLY A 587 10.95 -3.39 17.41
C GLY A 587 9.91 -4.31 18.03
N ILE A 588 8.63 -3.90 18.04
CA ILE A 588 7.51 -4.74 18.54
C ILE A 588 7.38 -6.02 17.71
N ALA A 589 7.39 -5.91 16.37
CA ALA A 589 7.27 -7.05 15.47
C ALA A 589 8.36 -8.11 15.74
N LYS A 590 9.62 -7.69 15.81
CA LYS A 590 10.76 -8.59 15.99
C LYS A 590 10.88 -9.12 17.41
N ASN A 591 10.87 -8.23 18.39
CA ASN A 591 11.33 -8.53 19.75
C ASN A 591 10.20 -9.02 20.67
N GLN A 592 8.95 -8.63 20.38
CA GLN A 592 7.80 -8.99 21.23
C GLN A 592 6.93 -10.06 20.56
N LYS A 593 6.79 -10.00 19.23
CA LYS A 593 5.87 -10.88 18.48
C LYS A 593 6.54 -12.02 17.74
N GLY A 594 7.88 -12.05 17.67
CA GLY A 594 8.64 -13.08 16.97
C GLY A 594 8.36 -13.12 15.47
N ILE A 595 7.99 -11.99 14.87
CA ILE A 595 7.73 -11.85 13.43
C ILE A 595 9.05 -11.55 12.73
N THR A 596 9.32 -12.28 11.65
CA THR A 596 10.48 -11.97 10.79
C THR A 596 10.12 -10.80 9.90
N VAL A 597 10.88 -9.71 10.00
CA VAL A 597 10.70 -8.51 9.19
C VAL A 597 11.71 -8.50 8.06
N TRP A 598 11.22 -8.55 6.84
CA TRP A 598 11.98 -8.44 5.60
C TRP A 598 11.81 -7.03 5.06
N VAL A 599 12.90 -6.33 4.76
CA VAL A 599 12.86 -4.97 4.23
C VAL A 599 13.53 -4.93 2.87
N ILE A 600 12.85 -4.32 1.90
CA ILE A 600 13.36 -4.13 0.54
C ILE A 600 13.29 -2.63 0.21
N ALA A 601 14.46 -2.02 -0.01
CA ALA A 601 14.58 -0.69 -0.58
C ALA A 601 14.61 -0.82 -2.12
N PHE A 602 13.59 -0.33 -2.82
CA PHE A 602 13.39 -0.55 -4.25
C PHE A 602 13.60 0.73 -5.07
N GLY A 603 14.61 0.79 -5.92
CA GLY A 603 14.92 2.01 -6.67
C GLY A 603 15.55 3.12 -5.82
N THR A 604 15.89 2.81 -4.57
CA THR A 604 16.48 3.73 -3.60
C THR A 604 17.59 3.05 -2.79
N THR A 605 18.30 3.85 -1.99
CA THR A 605 19.37 3.37 -1.11
C THR A 605 18.79 2.73 0.15
N LEU A 606 19.38 1.62 0.60
CA LEU A 606 19.04 1.02 1.87
C LEU A 606 19.59 1.86 3.04
N THR A 607 18.74 2.70 3.62
CA THR A 607 19.09 3.59 4.74
C THR A 607 19.31 2.84 6.05
N PRO A 608 20.02 3.43 7.05
CA PRO A 608 20.16 2.84 8.38
C PRO A 608 18.81 2.56 9.05
N LEU A 609 17.81 3.42 8.87
CA LEU A 609 16.45 3.22 9.37
C LEU A 609 15.85 1.91 8.84
N LEU A 610 15.82 1.74 7.51
CA LEU A 610 15.27 0.55 6.86
C LEU A 610 16.04 -0.72 7.23
N LYS A 611 17.37 -0.63 7.28
CA LYS A 611 18.23 -1.74 7.70
C LYS A 611 17.97 -2.17 9.15
N ASN A 612 17.77 -1.20 10.06
CA ASN A 612 17.51 -1.47 11.47
C ASN A 612 16.08 -1.95 11.72
N CYS A 613 15.12 -1.58 10.87
CA CYS A 613 13.77 -2.15 10.91
C CYS A 613 13.78 -3.65 10.61
N ALA A 614 14.59 -4.10 9.63
CA ALA A 614 14.67 -5.51 9.25
C ALA A 614 15.18 -6.43 10.37
N SER A 615 14.83 -7.71 10.27
CA SER A 615 15.48 -8.78 11.03
C SER A 615 16.91 -9.01 10.50
N GLN A 616 17.77 -9.64 11.30
CA GLN A 616 19.18 -9.84 10.93
C GLN A 616 19.33 -10.59 9.60
N GLY A 617 20.04 -9.99 8.63
CA GLY A 617 20.25 -10.57 7.30
C GLY A 617 18.97 -10.64 6.43
N ARG A 618 18.02 -9.72 6.68
CA ARG A 618 16.71 -9.63 6.01
C ARG A 618 16.45 -8.26 5.39
N ALA A 619 17.48 -7.44 5.22
CA ALA A 619 17.41 -6.14 4.55
C ALA A 619 18.08 -6.25 3.16
N PHE A 620 17.40 -5.75 2.14
CA PHE A 620 17.81 -5.84 0.74
C PHE A 620 17.67 -4.49 0.05
N GLN A 621 18.51 -4.29 -0.96
CA GLN A 621 18.40 -3.17 -1.90
C GLN A 621 18.25 -3.75 -3.30
N ALA A 622 17.26 -3.28 -4.04
CA ALA A 622 17.03 -3.65 -5.43
C ALA A 622 16.90 -2.37 -6.27
N ASN A 623 17.84 -2.12 -7.18
CA ASN A 623 17.87 -0.86 -7.94
C ASN A 623 16.99 -0.88 -9.19
N ASN A 624 16.52 -2.06 -9.62
CA ASN A 624 15.71 -2.25 -10.81
C ASN A 624 14.81 -3.48 -10.65
N THR A 625 13.88 -3.67 -11.60
CA THR A 625 12.85 -4.70 -11.53
C THR A 625 13.43 -6.12 -11.56
N GLN A 626 14.53 -6.35 -12.27
CA GLN A 626 15.18 -7.67 -12.28
C GLN A 626 15.74 -8.01 -10.89
N GLN A 627 16.49 -7.08 -10.28
CA GLN A 627 17.02 -7.25 -8.92
C GLN A 627 15.91 -7.42 -7.88
N LEU A 628 14.77 -6.77 -8.09
CA LEU A 628 13.59 -6.95 -7.22
C LEU A 628 13.07 -8.39 -7.31
N ASN A 629 12.89 -8.92 -8.52
CA ASN A 629 12.49 -10.31 -8.72
C ASN A 629 13.48 -11.30 -8.09
N ASP A 630 14.78 -11.09 -8.27
CA ASP A 630 15.83 -11.92 -7.68
C ASP A 630 15.78 -11.87 -6.13
N THR A 631 15.54 -10.69 -5.56
CA THR A 631 15.38 -10.50 -4.12
C THR A 631 14.16 -11.26 -3.60
N PHE A 632 13.01 -11.16 -4.25
CA PHE A 632 11.81 -11.91 -3.83
C PHE A 632 12.01 -13.43 -3.95
N ALA A 633 12.70 -13.90 -4.98
CA ALA A 633 13.07 -15.32 -5.09
C ALA A 633 13.98 -15.76 -3.94
N GLU A 634 14.96 -14.94 -3.54
CA GLU A 634 15.82 -15.22 -2.38
C GLU A 634 15.02 -15.26 -1.07
N ILE A 635 14.08 -14.33 -0.88
CA ILE A 635 13.21 -14.31 0.32
C ILE A 635 12.34 -15.56 0.35
N ALA A 636 11.71 -15.93 -0.77
CA ALA A 636 10.89 -17.15 -0.86
C ALA A 636 11.71 -18.40 -0.48
N ALA A 637 12.93 -18.51 -1.01
CA ALA A 637 13.84 -19.61 -0.71
C ALA A 637 14.26 -19.65 0.77
N LYS A 638 14.43 -18.50 1.42
CA LYS A 638 14.81 -18.42 2.85
C LYS A 638 13.62 -18.63 3.79
N ILE A 639 12.38 -18.36 3.36
CA ILE A 639 11.16 -18.67 4.11
C ILE A 639 10.89 -20.17 4.08
N ALA A 640 11.14 -20.83 2.95
CA ALA A 640 11.16 -22.29 2.88
C ALA A 640 12.29 -22.85 3.77
N GLN A 641 11.97 -23.72 4.73
CA GLN A 641 12.96 -24.28 5.67
C GLN A 641 13.53 -25.61 5.17
N LEU A 642 14.80 -25.88 5.46
CA LEU A 642 15.43 -27.19 5.20
C LEU A 642 15.04 -28.19 6.29
N ARG A 643 14.55 -29.38 5.90
CA ARG A 643 14.28 -30.48 6.82
C ARG A 643 14.84 -31.80 6.29
N LEU A 644 15.28 -32.63 7.24
CA LEU A 644 15.55 -34.04 6.98
C LEU A 644 14.21 -34.79 6.92
N THR A 645 14.07 -35.73 6.00
CA THR A 645 12.84 -36.49 5.77
C THR A 645 12.99 -37.98 5.97
N LYS A 646 14.21 -38.48 6.13
CA LYS A 646 14.49 -39.89 6.35
C LYS A 646 15.86 -40.12 6.95
#